data_AF-A0A518E123-F1
#
_entry.id   AF-A0A518E123-F1
#
_cell.length_a   1.000
_cell.length_b   1.000
_cell.length_c   1.000
_cell.angle_alpha   90.00
_cell.angle_beta   90.00
_cell.angle_gamma   90.00
#
_symmetry.space_group_name_H-M   'P 1'
#
loop_
_entity.id
_entity.type
_entity.pdbx_description
1 polymer ?
#
loop_
_entity_poly.entity_id
_entity_poly.type
_entity_poly.pdbx_seq_one_letter_code
_entity_poly.pdbx_strand_id
1 'polypeptide(L)'
;MRLFIGLLLGGLCLLSDNVWGQASDLRPGRLSSAERDALQPGLQAAFQMLPLDTPSSDPTLADVRTVRLPALFVPAGEPATPFLAAGPFRCTFTGYLKTRLRGEARLAFAGRGAVKLWLNDEQVLAIEQGDLQAAPAVPVELAKGYNHLRLEYDSPAAGDAQLRVDWSSDEFPREPLSPRDLFHNGDDPAIRDGGQQRAGRLLLARHNCLKCHPAFEGDPSAFAPLLMPEALRDTPDLGEVGARLQADWMTEWILAPASLRNKTTMPAVLSHLPPATARQTAVDIAAYLATLQGEPGDKQSIEPAPAADAVRLGEGLYEERGCIACHRFTPPDQDDRWQRVSLHYLSAKFQPDQVAQFLANPRRHYRWSRMPHAPLEPVETRQLAAYLASRSQGSLPLAAVDATPAGDPVRGAELFQSVGCVQCHARGKTPPLPARAATLASLLAAGHTERGCLAEEVAGRGSAPDVQLAAEDKTAVREFLKASLESLTRDTADDFSQRQWKTMSCRACHARDGVDAILPAVLYDEGERGLPPDPVPDLTWAGEKLQPQWTQRLLAGLLPYRPRPHFHLRMPALPARGDLLSQGICFEHGFALDENPQPAWSEPLAETGSQVAAMQNGLACHRCHAIGDQQATAPFEARSTNLSFAADRLRYRFYHRWMRDPMRVEPATKMIKFAPDGLKTGLDRYYKGDAHQQFESVWHYLHALHAAEKPEPAASDP
;
A
#
# COMPACT_ATOMS: atom_id res chain seq x y z
N MET A 1 50.83 -47.68 31.99
CA MET A 1 49.87 -46.94 32.83
C MET A 1 49.07 -46.02 31.91
N ARG A 2 47.81 -46.40 31.64
CA ARG A 2 46.65 -45.63 31.09
C ARG A 2 46.70 -45.01 29.67
N LEU A 3 45.59 -45.32 28.96
CA LEU A 3 45.03 -44.81 27.70
C LEU A 3 44.97 -43.27 27.59
N PHE A 4 44.96 -42.73 26.36
CA PHE A 4 43.75 -42.08 25.77
C PHE A 4 43.92 -41.77 24.26
N ILE A 5 42.80 -41.91 23.56
CA ILE A 5 42.53 -41.76 22.12
C ILE A 5 42.19 -40.28 21.80
N GLY A 6 42.48 -39.81 20.58
CA GLY A 6 41.93 -38.56 20.04
C GLY A 6 42.15 -38.43 18.53
N LEU A 7 41.15 -38.82 17.75
CA LEU A 7 41.09 -38.84 16.28
C LEU A 7 40.70 -37.47 15.70
N LEU A 8 41.15 -37.24 14.46
CA LEU A 8 40.73 -36.21 13.51
C LEU A 8 39.21 -36.07 13.37
N LEU A 9 38.71 -34.83 13.38
CA LEU A 9 37.37 -34.47 12.90
C LEU A 9 37.50 -33.32 11.89
N GLY A 10 37.45 -33.66 10.61
CA GLY A 10 37.05 -32.76 9.55
C GLY A 10 35.52 -32.68 9.54
N GLY A 11 34.97 -31.48 9.77
CA GLY A 11 33.54 -31.23 9.68
C GLY A 11 33.10 -31.06 8.24
N LEU A 12 32.44 -32.08 7.69
CA LEU A 12 31.52 -31.92 6.55
C LEU A 12 30.31 -31.12 7.05
N CYS A 13 30.11 -29.91 6.53
CA CYS A 13 28.79 -29.27 6.54
C CYS A 13 27.93 -29.95 5.48
N LEU A 14 27.21 -31.01 5.89
CA LEU A 14 26.05 -31.49 5.16
C LEU A 14 24.97 -30.42 5.28
N LEU A 15 24.60 -29.83 4.14
CA LEU A 15 23.35 -29.09 3.98
C LEU A 15 22.22 -30.06 4.34
N SER A 16 21.52 -29.76 5.43
CA SER A 16 20.37 -30.52 5.88
C SER A 16 19.19 -30.23 4.95
N ASP A 17 18.83 -31.18 4.10
CA ASP A 17 17.57 -31.24 3.34
C ASP A 17 16.31 -31.43 4.25
N ASN A 18 16.40 -31.14 5.54
CA ASN A 18 15.32 -31.30 6.51
C ASN A 18 15.16 -30.04 7.37
N VAL A 19 14.48 -29.03 6.82
CA VAL A 19 13.81 -27.95 7.59
C VAL A 19 12.29 -28.20 7.65
N TRP A 20 11.84 -29.40 7.27
CA TRP A 20 10.42 -29.75 7.28
C TRP A 20 10.05 -30.30 8.66
N GLY A 21 9.11 -29.63 9.32
CA GLY A 21 8.38 -30.22 10.44
C GLY A 21 7.86 -31.61 10.04
N GLN A 22 7.84 -32.55 10.99
CA GLN A 22 7.33 -33.90 10.77
C GLN A 22 6.08 -33.84 9.90
N ALA A 23 6.11 -34.53 8.75
CA ALA A 23 4.93 -34.72 7.91
C ALA A 23 3.77 -35.06 8.85
N SER A 24 2.72 -34.23 8.87
CA SER A 24 1.59 -34.51 9.73
C SER A 24 1.09 -35.91 9.34
N ASP A 25 0.90 -36.82 10.29
CA ASP A 25 0.29 -38.15 10.04
C ASP A 25 -1.16 -38.05 9.51
N LEU A 26 -1.65 -36.84 9.24
CA LEU A 26 -2.98 -36.55 8.73
C LEU A 26 -3.01 -36.71 7.21
N ARG A 27 -4.13 -37.26 6.74
CA ARG A 27 -4.39 -37.41 5.30
C ARG A 27 -4.40 -36.02 4.62
N PRO A 28 -4.01 -35.93 3.34
CA PRO A 28 -4.14 -34.71 2.54
C PRO A 28 -5.51 -34.05 2.72
N GLY A 29 -5.52 -32.72 2.86
CA GLY A 29 -6.74 -31.94 3.13
C GLY A 29 -7.00 -31.64 4.60
N ARG A 30 -6.38 -32.36 5.55
CA ARG A 30 -6.56 -32.15 6.99
C ARG A 30 -5.33 -31.51 7.63
N LEU A 31 -5.60 -30.54 8.50
CA LEU A 31 -4.63 -29.94 9.42
C LEU A 31 -5.13 -30.13 10.85
N SER A 32 -4.22 -30.22 11.80
CA SER A 32 -4.51 -30.19 13.22
C SER A 32 -5.15 -28.85 13.62
N SER A 33 -5.70 -28.75 14.84
CA SER A 33 -6.21 -27.46 15.33
C SER A 33 -5.11 -26.42 15.46
N ALA A 34 -3.94 -26.80 16.01
CA ALA A 34 -2.80 -25.90 16.16
C ALA A 34 -2.31 -25.35 14.82
N GLU A 35 -2.17 -26.20 13.79
CA GLU A 35 -1.80 -25.74 12.45
C GLU A 35 -2.83 -24.79 11.86
N ARG A 36 -4.12 -25.03 12.06
CA ARG A 36 -5.19 -24.15 11.58
C ARG A 36 -5.21 -22.80 12.29
N ASP A 37 -4.91 -22.78 13.58
CA ASP A 37 -4.86 -21.56 14.38
C ASP A 37 -3.64 -20.69 13.99
N ALA A 38 -2.57 -21.30 13.50
CA ALA A 38 -1.37 -20.62 13.00
C ALA A 38 -1.48 -20.11 11.55
N LEU A 39 -2.54 -20.46 10.80
CA LEU A 39 -2.65 -20.08 9.39
C LEU A 39 -2.85 -18.57 9.20
N GLN A 40 -2.08 -17.99 8.28
CA GLN A 40 -2.28 -16.63 7.79
C GLN A 40 -2.58 -16.63 6.29
N PRO A 41 -3.39 -15.69 5.76
CA PRO A 41 -3.67 -15.58 4.33
C PRO A 41 -2.41 -15.36 3.48
N GLY A 42 -2.41 -15.88 2.24
CA GLY A 42 -1.30 -15.81 1.29
C GLY A 42 -0.32 -16.98 1.43
N LEU A 43 0.78 -16.92 0.68
CA LEU A 43 1.85 -17.93 0.68
C LEU A 43 3.13 -17.36 1.29
N GLN A 44 3.98 -18.22 1.83
CA GLN A 44 5.36 -17.88 2.12
C GLN A 44 6.16 -17.90 0.81
N ALA A 45 6.90 -16.84 0.51
CA ALA A 45 7.86 -16.77 -0.58
C ALA A 45 9.27 -16.59 -0.02
N ALA A 46 10.15 -17.54 -0.32
CA ALA A 46 11.56 -17.50 0.03
C ALA A 46 12.40 -17.23 -1.22
N PHE A 47 13.16 -16.15 -1.21
CA PHE A 47 14.01 -15.71 -2.31
C PHE A 47 15.48 -15.99 -1.98
N GLN A 48 16.22 -16.51 -2.94
CA GLN A 48 17.67 -16.74 -2.84
C GLN A 48 18.34 -16.46 -4.19
N MET A 49 19.58 -16.00 -4.18
CA MET A 49 20.35 -15.89 -5.44
C MET A 49 20.60 -17.29 -6.02
N LEU A 50 20.43 -17.45 -7.33
CA LEU A 50 20.94 -18.62 -8.04
C LEU A 50 22.45 -18.46 -8.23
N PRO A 51 23.23 -19.55 -8.34
CA PRO A 51 24.67 -19.44 -8.52
C PRO A 51 24.99 -18.58 -9.73
N LEU A 52 25.71 -17.48 -9.52
CA LEU A 52 26.52 -16.80 -10.54
C LEU A 52 27.95 -17.32 -10.39
N ASP A 53 28.73 -17.37 -11.47
CA ASP A 53 30.14 -17.84 -11.51
C ASP A 53 31.12 -17.11 -10.55
N THR A 54 30.63 -16.18 -9.73
CA THR A 54 31.34 -15.53 -8.66
C THR A 54 30.93 -16.10 -7.29
N PRO A 55 31.85 -16.64 -6.49
CA PRO A 55 31.58 -16.97 -5.10
C PRO A 55 31.26 -15.68 -4.33
N SER A 56 29.97 -15.42 -4.12
CA SER A 56 29.51 -14.57 -3.03
C SER A 56 30.07 -15.16 -1.73
N SER A 57 30.66 -14.31 -0.88
CA SER A 57 31.17 -14.72 0.44
C SER A 57 30.06 -15.11 1.42
N ASP A 58 28.79 -15.05 1.02
CA ASP A 58 27.68 -15.50 1.85
C ASP A 58 26.62 -16.28 1.03
N PRO A 59 26.58 -17.63 1.12
CA PRO A 59 25.55 -18.46 0.51
C PRO A 59 24.19 -18.40 1.25
N THR A 60 24.03 -17.53 2.26
CA THR A 60 22.88 -17.53 3.18
C THR A 60 21.94 -16.32 3.11
N LEU A 61 22.16 -15.35 2.21
CA LEU A 61 21.23 -14.21 2.04
C LEU A 61 19.93 -14.69 1.37
N ALA A 62 19.02 -15.20 2.19
CA ALA A 62 17.66 -15.53 1.85
C ALA A 62 16.72 -14.46 2.39
N ASP A 63 15.72 -14.11 1.60
CA ASP A 63 14.66 -13.20 1.99
C ASP A 63 13.33 -13.94 2.04
N VAL A 64 12.61 -13.85 3.15
CA VAL A 64 11.32 -14.54 3.31
C VAL A 64 10.22 -13.55 3.61
N ARG A 65 9.08 -13.68 2.92
CA ARG A 65 7.87 -12.87 3.17
C ARG A 65 6.60 -13.61 2.81
N THR A 66 5.51 -13.14 3.39
CA THR A 66 4.17 -13.40 2.88
C THR A 66 3.98 -12.71 1.53
N VAL A 67 3.43 -13.43 0.56
CA VAL A 67 2.95 -12.92 -0.72
C VAL A 67 1.49 -13.32 -0.94
N ARG A 68 0.74 -12.49 -1.66
CA ARG A 68 -0.69 -12.71 -1.88
C ARG A 68 -0.97 -13.83 -2.88
N LEU A 69 -0.14 -13.90 -3.91
CA LEU A 69 -0.30 -14.77 -5.07
C LEU A 69 1.04 -15.46 -5.37
N PRO A 70 1.02 -16.68 -5.95
CA PRO A 70 2.18 -17.25 -6.63
C PRO A 70 2.37 -16.55 -8.00
N ALA A 71 2.62 -15.25 -7.96
CA ALA A 71 2.85 -14.42 -9.13
C ALA A 71 3.93 -13.38 -8.82
N LEU A 72 4.80 -13.10 -9.79
CA LEU A 72 5.82 -12.07 -9.70
C LEU A 72 6.21 -11.55 -11.08
N PHE A 73 6.62 -10.30 -11.15
CA PHE A 73 7.32 -9.71 -12.28
C PHE A 73 8.50 -8.91 -11.76
N VAL A 74 9.71 -9.21 -12.26
CA VAL A 74 10.95 -8.51 -11.93
C VAL A 74 11.58 -8.05 -13.24
N PRO A 75 11.65 -6.73 -13.50
CA PRO A 75 12.31 -6.21 -14.69
C PRO A 75 13.77 -6.67 -14.79
N ALA A 76 14.27 -6.81 -16.01
CA ALA A 76 15.66 -7.16 -16.25
C ALA A 76 16.63 -6.19 -15.53
N GLY A 77 17.56 -6.74 -14.74
CA GLY A 77 18.56 -5.97 -14.01
C GLY A 77 18.09 -5.38 -12.68
N GLU A 78 16.83 -5.59 -12.30
CA GLU A 78 16.32 -5.22 -10.97
C GLU A 78 16.43 -6.39 -9.98
N PRO A 79 16.57 -6.11 -8.67
CA PRO A 79 16.53 -7.15 -7.64
C PRO A 79 15.10 -7.68 -7.45
N ALA A 80 14.97 -8.98 -7.13
CA ALA A 80 13.66 -9.60 -6.84
C ALA A 80 13.04 -9.14 -5.51
N THR A 81 13.88 -8.60 -4.63
CA THR A 81 13.52 -8.09 -3.30
C THR A 81 14.61 -7.13 -2.83
N PRO A 82 14.30 -6.14 -1.97
CA PRO A 82 15.30 -5.24 -1.40
C PRO A 82 16.50 -5.93 -0.72
N PHE A 83 16.34 -7.17 -0.25
CA PHE A 83 17.35 -7.91 0.51
C PHE A 83 18.28 -8.75 -0.36
N LEU A 84 17.99 -8.87 -1.66
CA LEU A 84 18.88 -9.53 -2.63
C LEU A 84 19.56 -8.51 -3.53
N ALA A 85 20.73 -8.87 -4.05
CA ALA A 85 21.32 -8.15 -5.16
C ALA A 85 20.52 -8.41 -6.45
N ALA A 86 20.71 -7.56 -7.46
CA ALA A 86 20.17 -7.84 -8.79
C ALA A 86 20.89 -9.03 -9.42
N GLY A 87 20.15 -9.90 -10.10
CA GLY A 87 20.67 -11.08 -10.77
C GLY A 87 19.70 -12.26 -10.73
N PRO A 88 20.09 -13.42 -11.29
CA PRO A 88 19.27 -14.63 -11.27
C PRO A 88 18.97 -15.09 -9.85
N PHE A 89 17.73 -15.47 -9.60
CA PHE A 89 17.22 -15.84 -8.29
C PHE A 89 16.26 -17.02 -8.39
N ARG A 90 16.13 -17.74 -7.26
CA ARG A 90 15.07 -18.71 -7.01
C ARG A 90 14.06 -18.10 -6.05
N CYS A 91 12.78 -18.25 -6.35
CA CYS A 91 11.69 -17.97 -5.44
C CYS A 91 10.91 -19.26 -5.17
N THR A 92 10.85 -19.68 -3.91
CA THR A 92 10.08 -20.84 -3.46
C THR A 92 8.82 -20.36 -2.75
N PHE A 93 7.66 -20.64 -3.33
CA PHE A 93 6.37 -20.43 -2.70
C PHE A 93 5.95 -21.67 -1.93
N THR A 94 5.58 -21.54 -0.67
CA THR A 94 5.14 -22.63 0.20
C THR A 94 3.87 -22.24 0.95
N GLY A 95 2.93 -23.17 1.08
CA GLY A 95 1.72 -22.98 1.87
C GLY A 95 0.65 -24.01 1.52
N TYR A 96 -0.61 -23.57 1.56
CA TYR A 96 -1.77 -24.41 1.38
C TYR A 96 -2.77 -23.76 0.43
N LEU A 97 -3.26 -24.56 -0.52
CA LEU A 97 -4.46 -24.25 -1.31
C LEU A 97 -5.68 -24.89 -0.64
N LYS A 98 -6.60 -24.06 -0.16
CA LYS A 98 -7.84 -24.50 0.46
C LYS A 98 -8.92 -24.75 -0.59
N THR A 99 -9.47 -25.95 -0.63
CA THR A 99 -10.60 -26.31 -1.49
C THR A 99 -11.81 -26.72 -0.65
N ARG A 100 -13.01 -26.39 -1.15
CA ARG A 100 -14.26 -26.74 -0.47
C ARG A 100 -14.65 -28.20 -0.64
N LEU A 101 -14.38 -28.75 -1.83
CA LEU A 101 -14.71 -30.09 -2.25
C LEU A 101 -13.45 -30.78 -2.78
N ARG A 102 -13.47 -32.11 -2.75
CA ARG A 102 -12.49 -32.91 -3.48
C ARG A 102 -12.81 -32.82 -4.97
N GLY A 103 -11.80 -32.74 -5.83
CA GLY A 103 -11.99 -32.79 -7.27
C GLY A 103 -10.71 -32.65 -8.08
N GLU A 104 -10.84 -32.86 -9.38
CA GLU A 104 -9.78 -32.61 -10.35
C GLU A 104 -9.68 -31.12 -10.69
N ALA A 105 -8.45 -30.63 -10.77
CA ALA A 105 -8.14 -29.31 -11.31
C ALA A 105 -6.98 -29.41 -12.30
N ARG A 106 -6.76 -28.35 -13.08
CA ARG A 106 -5.63 -28.24 -13.99
C ARG A 106 -4.87 -26.96 -13.69
N LEU A 107 -3.58 -27.08 -13.39
CA LEU A 107 -2.69 -25.94 -13.11
C LEU A 107 -1.94 -25.55 -14.38
N ALA A 108 -1.90 -24.26 -14.67
CA ALA A 108 -1.23 -23.71 -15.84
C ALA A 108 -0.36 -22.52 -15.45
N PHE A 109 0.74 -22.36 -16.17
CA PHE A 109 1.74 -21.33 -15.88
C PHE A 109 1.78 -20.31 -17.02
N ALA A 110 2.27 -19.12 -16.73
CA ALA A 110 2.58 -18.10 -17.71
C ALA A 110 3.79 -17.29 -17.24
N GLY A 111 4.58 -16.79 -18.20
CA GLY A 111 5.81 -16.07 -17.92
C GLY A 111 7.04 -16.80 -18.47
N ARG A 112 8.20 -16.57 -17.86
CA ARG A 112 9.50 -17.04 -18.36
C ARG A 112 10.36 -17.54 -17.21
N GLY A 113 11.04 -18.67 -17.35
CA GLY A 113 11.94 -19.24 -16.33
C GLY A 113 11.81 -20.76 -16.21
N ALA A 114 12.20 -21.30 -15.06
CA ALA A 114 11.98 -22.70 -14.68
C ALA A 114 10.92 -22.80 -13.58
N VAL A 115 10.15 -23.88 -13.56
CA VAL A 115 9.14 -24.13 -12.53
C VAL A 115 9.16 -25.59 -12.11
N LYS A 116 9.16 -25.84 -10.80
CA LYS A 116 8.87 -27.16 -10.23
C LYS A 116 7.73 -27.04 -9.22
N LEU A 117 6.77 -27.94 -9.30
CA LEU A 117 5.58 -27.91 -8.45
C LEU A 117 5.42 -29.23 -7.71
N TRP A 118 5.18 -29.12 -6.41
CA TRP A 118 4.77 -30.20 -5.53
C TRP A 118 3.39 -29.90 -4.96
N LEU A 119 2.54 -30.92 -4.96
CA LEU A 119 1.22 -30.89 -4.36
C LEU A 119 1.08 -32.08 -3.43
N ASN A 120 0.79 -31.85 -2.15
CA ASN A 120 0.71 -32.89 -1.12
C ASN A 120 1.95 -33.82 -1.15
N ASP A 121 3.13 -33.21 -1.26
CA ASP A 121 4.46 -33.83 -1.26
C ASP A 121 4.78 -34.71 -2.47
N GLU A 122 3.90 -34.75 -3.46
CA GLU A 122 4.15 -35.36 -4.77
C GLU A 122 4.57 -34.28 -5.78
N GLN A 123 5.69 -34.51 -6.49
CA GLN A 123 6.10 -33.62 -7.57
C GLN A 123 5.22 -33.87 -8.80
N VAL A 124 4.41 -32.89 -9.18
CA VAL A 124 3.44 -33.00 -10.28
C VAL A 124 3.91 -32.33 -11.58
N LEU A 125 4.93 -31.47 -11.51
CA LEU A 125 5.49 -30.78 -12.68
C LEU A 125 6.96 -30.42 -12.50
N ALA A 126 7.71 -30.48 -13.60
CA ALA A 126 8.97 -29.79 -13.80
C ALA A 126 9.01 -29.19 -15.21
N ILE A 127 9.20 -27.89 -15.31
CA ILE A 127 9.53 -27.14 -16.52
C ILE A 127 10.96 -26.63 -16.31
N GLU A 128 11.91 -27.16 -17.08
CA GLU A 128 13.33 -26.88 -16.81
C GLU A 128 13.74 -25.45 -17.18
N GLN A 129 13.27 -24.89 -18.31
CA GLN A 129 13.47 -23.50 -18.73
C GLN A 129 12.46 -23.10 -19.83
N GLY A 130 12.29 -21.79 -20.07
CA GLY A 130 11.67 -21.25 -21.29
C GLY A 130 10.37 -20.47 -21.07
N ASP A 131 9.54 -20.40 -22.10
CA ASP A 131 8.20 -19.83 -22.04
C ASP A 131 7.27 -20.78 -21.25
N LEU A 132 6.88 -20.38 -20.05
CA LEU A 132 6.05 -21.16 -19.17
C LEU A 132 4.64 -21.36 -19.73
N GLN A 133 4.18 -20.46 -20.61
CA GLN A 133 2.86 -20.56 -21.24
C GLN A 133 2.79 -21.65 -22.31
N ALA A 134 3.94 -22.08 -22.85
CA ALA A 134 4.01 -23.18 -23.81
C ALA A 134 3.82 -24.56 -23.17
N ALA A 135 4.00 -24.67 -21.84
CA ALA A 135 3.77 -25.92 -21.12
C ALA A 135 2.27 -26.24 -21.02
N PRO A 136 1.86 -27.51 -21.20
CA PRO A 136 0.47 -27.92 -21.04
C PRO A 136 0.01 -27.75 -19.60
N ALA A 137 -1.30 -27.53 -19.42
CA ALA A 137 -1.89 -27.54 -18.09
C ALA A 137 -1.77 -28.93 -17.45
N VAL A 138 -1.39 -28.98 -16.18
CA VAL A 138 -1.11 -30.21 -15.45
C VAL A 138 -2.35 -30.62 -14.65
N PRO A 139 -2.93 -31.80 -14.89
CA PRO A 139 -4.03 -32.32 -14.10
C PRO A 139 -3.54 -32.67 -12.68
N VAL A 140 -4.30 -32.28 -11.67
CA VAL A 140 -4.00 -32.55 -10.26
C VAL A 140 -5.26 -32.95 -9.50
N GLU A 141 -5.11 -33.89 -8.57
CA GLU A 141 -6.16 -34.28 -7.63
C GLU A 141 -6.08 -33.40 -6.37
N LEU A 142 -7.14 -32.65 -6.08
CA LEU A 142 -7.23 -31.84 -4.87
C LEU A 142 -8.10 -32.55 -3.83
N ALA A 143 -7.55 -32.78 -2.65
CA ALA A 143 -8.31 -33.23 -1.48
C ALA A 143 -9.20 -32.10 -0.97
N LYS A 144 -10.31 -32.44 -0.32
CA LYS A 144 -11.14 -31.46 0.41
C LYS A 144 -10.34 -30.88 1.58
N GLY A 145 -10.29 -29.55 1.69
CA GLY A 145 -9.61 -28.86 2.77
C GLY A 145 -8.28 -28.27 2.31
N TYR A 146 -7.21 -28.43 3.08
CA TYR A 146 -5.92 -27.79 2.82
C TYR A 146 -4.98 -28.72 2.05
N ASN A 147 -4.61 -28.33 0.83
CA ASN A 147 -3.66 -29.05 -0.02
C ASN A 147 -2.31 -28.37 0.08
N HIS A 148 -1.27 -29.10 0.50
CA HIS A 148 0.07 -28.53 0.62
C HIS A 148 0.60 -28.18 -0.78
N LEU A 149 1.04 -26.94 -0.95
CA LEU A 149 1.52 -26.38 -2.21
C LEU A 149 2.95 -25.91 -2.01
N ARG A 150 3.89 -26.45 -2.79
CA ARG A 150 5.25 -25.93 -2.91
C ARG A 150 5.58 -25.70 -4.38
N LEU A 151 5.98 -24.49 -4.72
CA LEU A 151 6.32 -24.08 -6.08
C LEU A 151 7.70 -23.43 -6.07
N GLU A 152 8.66 -24.04 -6.74
CA GLU A 152 9.97 -23.45 -6.98
C GLU A 152 9.99 -22.80 -8.35
N TYR A 153 10.41 -21.55 -8.40
CA TYR A 153 10.60 -20.78 -9.62
C TYR A 153 12.03 -20.29 -9.71
N ASP A 154 12.71 -20.61 -10.81
CA ASP A 154 14.01 -20.03 -11.16
C ASP A 154 13.83 -18.97 -12.23
N SER A 155 14.31 -17.76 -11.97
CA SER A 155 14.33 -16.69 -12.96
C SER A 155 15.19 -17.09 -14.17
N PRO A 156 14.91 -16.58 -15.37
CA PRO A 156 15.83 -16.72 -16.49
C PRO A 156 17.19 -16.07 -16.16
N ALA A 157 18.27 -16.56 -16.79
CA ALA A 157 19.61 -16.00 -16.60
C ALA A 157 19.75 -14.55 -17.11
N ALA A 158 18.89 -14.15 -18.04
CA ALA A 158 18.81 -12.80 -18.59
C ALA A 158 17.38 -12.44 -19.01
N GLY A 159 17.06 -11.14 -19.03
CA GLY A 159 15.72 -10.63 -19.32
C GLY A 159 14.83 -10.55 -18.07
N ASP A 160 13.55 -10.22 -18.26
CA ASP A 160 12.62 -10.10 -17.14
C ASP A 160 12.25 -11.47 -16.56
N ALA A 161 12.16 -11.56 -15.24
CA ALA A 161 11.59 -12.70 -14.56
C ALA A 161 10.07 -12.51 -14.45
N GLN A 162 9.31 -13.54 -14.81
CA GLN A 162 7.85 -13.48 -14.78
C GLN A 162 7.25 -14.85 -14.47
N LEU A 163 6.33 -14.86 -13.51
CA LEU A 163 5.55 -16.03 -13.14
C LEU A 163 4.11 -15.63 -12.85
N ARG A 164 3.16 -16.42 -13.35
CA ARG A 164 1.77 -16.44 -12.90
C ARG A 164 1.28 -17.88 -12.89
N VAL A 165 0.54 -18.24 -11.85
CA VAL A 165 -0.11 -19.54 -11.74
C VAL A 165 -1.62 -19.38 -11.85
N ASP A 166 -2.16 -20.09 -12.85
CA ASP A 166 -3.58 -20.20 -13.10
C ASP A 166 -4.06 -21.61 -12.80
N TRP A 167 -5.36 -21.74 -12.58
CA TRP A 167 -6.04 -23.01 -12.43
C TRP A 167 -7.36 -23.04 -13.20
N SER A 168 -7.86 -24.24 -13.47
CA SER A 168 -9.15 -24.48 -14.10
C SER A 168 -9.72 -25.82 -13.64
N SER A 169 -11.01 -26.04 -13.86
CA SER A 169 -11.63 -27.36 -13.77
C SER A 169 -12.69 -27.50 -14.87
N ASP A 170 -13.45 -28.58 -14.86
CA ASP A 170 -14.59 -28.72 -15.77
C ASP A 170 -15.76 -27.79 -15.39
N GLU A 171 -15.76 -27.25 -14.17
CA GLU A 171 -16.79 -26.33 -13.67
C GLU A 171 -16.45 -24.85 -13.95
N PHE A 172 -15.18 -24.53 -14.19
CA PHE A 172 -14.76 -23.15 -14.38
C PHE A 172 -13.53 -23.01 -15.30
N PRO A 173 -13.48 -21.93 -16.10
CA PRO A 173 -12.39 -21.69 -17.04
C PRO A 173 -11.07 -21.36 -16.32
N ARG A 174 -9.98 -21.33 -17.10
CA ARG A 174 -8.67 -20.85 -16.64
C ARG A 174 -8.76 -19.46 -16.03
N GLU A 175 -8.33 -19.34 -14.78
CA GLU A 175 -8.24 -18.09 -14.02
C GLU A 175 -7.04 -18.14 -13.05
N PRO A 176 -6.56 -17.03 -12.50
CA PRO A 176 -5.50 -17.06 -11.49
C PRO A 176 -5.96 -17.78 -10.21
N LEU A 177 -5.01 -18.39 -9.50
CA LEU A 177 -5.28 -18.88 -8.15
C LEU A 177 -5.78 -17.73 -7.26
N SER A 178 -6.86 -17.97 -6.53
CA SER A 178 -7.50 -16.98 -5.67
C SER A 178 -6.68 -16.75 -4.40
N PRO A 179 -6.29 -15.51 -4.07
CA PRO A 179 -5.54 -15.22 -2.85
C PRO A 179 -6.38 -15.43 -1.59
N ARG A 180 -7.72 -15.53 -1.73
CA ARG A 180 -8.67 -15.82 -0.64
C ARG A 180 -8.63 -17.28 -0.20
N ASP A 181 -8.03 -18.15 -1.01
CA ASP A 181 -7.97 -19.60 -0.79
C ASP A 181 -6.53 -20.08 -0.49
N LEU A 182 -5.58 -19.16 -0.35
CA LEU A 182 -4.18 -19.45 -0.08
C LEU A 182 -3.82 -19.11 1.37
N PHE A 183 -3.08 -20.00 2.02
CA PHE A 183 -2.65 -19.84 3.41
C PHE A 183 -1.22 -20.33 3.62
N HIS A 184 -0.51 -19.78 4.60
CA HIS A 184 0.80 -20.29 5.05
C HIS A 184 0.84 -20.33 6.58
N ASN A 185 1.83 -21.02 7.13
CA ASN A 185 2.06 -21.04 8.57
C ASN A 185 2.67 -19.70 9.03
N GLY A 186 1.91 -18.91 9.78
CA GLY A 186 2.37 -17.63 10.31
C GLY A 186 3.40 -17.74 11.44
N ASP A 187 3.52 -18.90 12.07
CA ASP A 187 4.47 -19.16 13.15
C ASP A 187 5.86 -19.59 12.63
N ASP A 188 6.01 -19.79 11.31
CA ASP A 188 7.29 -20.10 10.68
C ASP A 188 8.33 -19.01 11.09
N PRO A 189 9.44 -19.38 11.74
CA PRO A 189 10.46 -18.44 12.16
C PRO A 189 10.98 -17.57 11.00
N ALA A 190 11.15 -18.14 9.80
CA ALA A 190 11.66 -17.39 8.65
C ALA A 190 10.69 -16.29 8.19
N ILE A 191 9.38 -16.54 8.26
CA ILE A 191 8.35 -15.52 7.99
C ILE A 191 8.40 -14.41 9.04
N ARG A 192 8.52 -14.78 10.32
CA ARG A 192 8.60 -13.80 11.42
C ARG A 192 9.86 -12.95 11.32
N ASP A 193 11.01 -13.56 11.08
CA ASP A 193 12.30 -12.89 10.97
C ASP A 193 12.34 -11.95 9.75
N GLY A 194 11.92 -12.44 8.58
CA GLY A 194 11.84 -11.62 7.36
C GLY A 194 10.82 -10.47 7.49
N GLY A 195 9.70 -10.71 8.18
CA GLY A 195 8.73 -9.68 8.56
C GLY A 195 9.33 -8.62 9.48
N GLN A 196 10.11 -9.02 10.47
CA GLN A 196 10.78 -8.13 11.41
C GLN A 196 11.86 -7.28 10.73
N GLN A 197 12.67 -7.85 9.83
CA GLN A 197 13.66 -7.11 9.05
C GLN A 197 13.00 -6.02 8.18
N ARG A 198 11.91 -6.36 7.47
CA ARG A 198 11.13 -5.38 6.69
C ARG A 198 10.50 -4.30 7.56
N ALA A 199 9.97 -4.67 8.72
CA ALA A 199 9.41 -3.71 9.68
C ALA A 199 10.49 -2.74 10.15
N GLY A 200 11.66 -3.23 10.56
CA GLY A 200 12.82 -2.41 10.96
C GLY A 200 13.29 -1.46 9.87
N ARG A 201 13.45 -1.97 8.63
CA ARG A 201 13.79 -1.17 7.45
C ARG A 201 12.82 -0.01 7.24
N LEU A 202 11.52 -0.30 7.28
CA LEU A 202 10.48 0.71 7.08
C LEU A 202 10.41 1.71 8.24
N LEU A 203 10.55 1.26 9.49
CA LEU A 203 10.55 2.12 10.68
C LEU A 203 11.70 3.13 10.61
N LEU A 204 12.90 2.69 10.23
CA LEU A 204 14.06 3.57 10.07
C LEU A 204 13.80 4.71 9.08
N ALA A 205 13.24 4.38 7.91
CA ALA A 205 12.85 5.37 6.91
C ALA A 205 11.71 6.29 7.40
N ARG A 206 10.66 5.70 8.01
CA ARG A 206 9.47 6.42 8.49
C ARG A 206 9.68 7.24 9.76
N HIS A 207 10.77 7.05 10.48
CA HIS A 207 11.18 7.91 11.59
C HIS A 207 12.30 8.88 11.19
N ASN A 208 12.63 8.98 9.89
CA ASN A 208 13.64 9.90 9.35
C ASN A 208 15.02 9.73 10.00
N CYS A 209 15.38 8.52 10.45
CA CYS A 209 16.68 8.27 11.07
C CYS A 209 17.84 8.73 10.15
N LEU A 210 17.67 8.58 8.83
CA LEU A 210 18.63 8.96 7.80
C LEU A 210 18.86 10.48 7.65
N LYS A 211 18.00 11.32 8.21
CA LYS A 211 18.21 12.78 8.25
C LYS A 211 19.26 13.19 9.29
N CYS A 212 19.49 12.35 10.30
CA CYS A 212 20.53 12.56 11.31
C CYS A 212 21.72 11.61 11.14
N HIS A 213 21.46 10.35 10.77
CA HIS A 213 22.44 9.28 10.63
C HIS A 213 22.52 8.84 9.17
N PRO A 214 23.53 9.25 8.38
CA PRO A 214 23.71 8.72 7.04
C PRO A 214 23.82 7.19 7.07
N ALA A 215 23.29 6.49 6.07
CA ALA A 215 23.36 5.03 6.05
C ALA A 215 24.82 4.55 5.97
N PHE A 216 25.60 5.16 5.08
CA PHE A 216 26.98 4.80 4.75
C PHE A 216 27.92 6.00 4.91
N GLU A 217 29.21 5.71 5.01
CA GLU A 217 30.26 6.72 4.92
C GLU A 217 30.41 7.22 3.47
N GLY A 218 30.90 8.45 3.30
CA GLY A 218 31.10 9.08 2.00
C GLY A 218 30.07 10.17 1.68
N ASP A 219 30.05 10.61 0.42
CA ASP A 219 29.15 11.67 -0.05
C ASP A 219 27.70 11.17 -0.10
N PRO A 220 26.78 11.76 0.68
CA PRO A 220 25.36 11.40 0.65
C PRO A 220 24.72 11.53 -0.73
N SER A 221 25.24 12.40 -1.60
CA SER A 221 24.73 12.61 -2.96
C SER A 221 24.87 11.36 -3.85
N ALA A 222 25.88 10.52 -3.58
CA ALA A 222 26.14 9.29 -4.34
C ALA A 222 25.12 8.19 -4.04
N PHE A 223 24.58 8.14 -2.83
CA PHE A 223 23.66 7.09 -2.38
C PHE A 223 22.20 7.54 -2.33
N ALA A 224 21.93 8.83 -2.17
CA ALA A 224 20.58 9.36 -2.04
C ALA A 224 19.64 8.92 -3.18
N PRO A 225 20.02 8.96 -4.48
CA PRO A 225 19.12 8.53 -5.56
C PRO A 225 18.73 7.04 -5.49
N LEU A 226 19.52 6.22 -4.80
CA LEU A 226 19.31 4.78 -4.67
C LEU A 226 18.47 4.42 -3.44
N LEU A 227 18.30 5.35 -2.50
CA LEU A 227 17.57 5.08 -1.27
C LEU A 227 16.10 4.76 -1.56
N MET A 228 15.54 3.88 -0.73
CA MET A 228 14.12 3.55 -0.78
C MET A 228 13.25 4.83 -0.71
N PRO A 229 12.12 4.90 -1.43
CA PRO A 229 11.36 6.13 -1.58
C PRO A 229 10.97 6.79 -0.24
N GLU A 230 10.62 6.01 0.78
CA GLU A 230 10.27 6.51 2.10
C GLU A 230 11.44 7.17 2.85
N ALA A 231 12.69 6.84 2.53
CA ALA A 231 13.87 7.50 3.09
C ALA A 231 14.10 8.90 2.46
N LEU A 232 13.64 9.08 1.23
CA LEU A 232 13.77 10.32 0.47
C LEU A 232 12.59 11.28 0.65
N ARG A 233 11.57 10.87 1.39
CA ARG A 233 10.43 11.72 1.69
C ARG A 233 10.88 13.06 2.29
N ASP A 234 10.13 14.09 1.94
CA ASP A 234 10.26 15.40 2.56
C ASP A 234 9.72 15.36 4.01
N THR A 235 9.92 16.43 4.74
CA THR A 235 9.24 16.67 6.01
C THR A 235 8.46 17.98 5.91
N PRO A 236 7.55 18.29 6.84
CA PRO A 236 6.78 19.52 6.76
C PRO A 236 7.68 20.76 6.63
N ASP A 237 7.48 21.54 5.58
CA ASP A 237 8.09 22.85 5.41
C ASP A 237 7.51 23.82 6.45
N LEU A 238 8.39 24.54 7.14
CA LEU A 238 8.06 25.49 8.20
C LEU A 238 8.12 26.95 7.74
N GLY A 239 8.39 27.23 6.46
CA GLY A 239 8.52 28.60 5.95
C GLY A 239 7.29 29.51 6.15
N GLU A 240 6.10 28.91 6.25
CA GLU A 240 4.82 29.63 6.46
C GLU A 240 4.10 29.16 7.73
N VAL A 241 4.81 28.51 8.66
CA VAL A 241 4.18 27.84 9.80
C VAL A 241 3.46 28.81 10.74
N GLY A 242 3.99 30.02 10.92
CA GLY A 242 3.40 31.05 11.79
C GLY A 242 2.08 31.60 11.28
N ALA A 243 1.82 31.53 9.97
CA ALA A 243 0.52 31.90 9.39
C ALA A 243 -0.52 30.76 9.52
N ARG A 244 -0.05 29.54 9.80
CA ARG A 244 -0.86 28.31 9.76
C ARG A 244 -1.25 27.81 11.15
N LEU A 245 -0.32 27.85 12.09
CA LEU A 245 -0.43 27.19 13.39
C LEU A 245 -0.41 28.20 14.53
N GLN A 246 -1.06 27.85 15.64
CA GLN A 246 -1.06 28.66 16.86
C GLN A 246 0.25 28.47 17.65
N ALA A 247 0.77 29.55 18.24
CA ALA A 247 2.06 29.54 18.94
C ALA A 247 2.05 28.61 20.17
N ASP A 248 0.97 28.62 20.95
CA ASP A 248 0.82 27.74 22.12
C ASP A 248 0.81 26.27 21.72
N TRP A 249 0.14 25.94 20.61
CA TRP A 249 0.17 24.59 20.07
C TRP A 249 1.56 24.20 19.58
N MET A 250 2.29 25.10 18.91
CA MET A 250 3.67 24.82 18.48
C MET A 250 4.58 24.53 19.68
N THR A 251 4.40 25.27 20.78
CA THR A 251 5.14 25.05 22.03
C THR A 251 4.89 23.64 22.58
N GLU A 252 3.63 23.26 22.77
CA GLU A 252 3.28 21.94 23.30
C GLU A 252 3.64 20.81 22.33
N TRP A 253 3.55 21.05 21.02
CA TRP A 253 3.99 20.13 19.98
C TRP A 253 5.49 19.85 20.05
N ILE A 254 6.33 20.87 20.26
CA ILE A 254 7.79 20.70 20.38
C ILE A 254 8.15 19.93 21.67
N LEU A 255 7.39 20.14 22.75
CA LEU A 255 7.60 19.48 24.03
C LEU A 255 7.22 17.99 23.99
N ALA A 256 6.01 17.69 23.53
CA ALA A 256 5.44 16.34 23.60
C ALA A 256 4.53 16.04 22.40
N PRO A 257 5.09 15.77 21.20
CA PRO A 257 4.28 15.52 20.00
C PRO A 257 3.23 14.39 20.17
N ALA A 258 3.58 13.32 20.89
CA ALA A 258 2.70 12.16 21.10
C ALA A 258 1.44 12.48 21.91
N SER A 259 1.50 13.45 22.83
CA SER A 259 0.33 13.81 23.64
C SER A 259 -0.74 14.54 22.83
N LEU A 260 -0.34 15.21 21.74
CA LEU A 260 -1.23 15.97 20.87
C LEU A 260 -1.69 15.18 19.64
N ARG A 261 -0.90 14.21 19.17
CA ARG A 261 -1.26 13.39 18.00
C ARG A 261 -0.73 11.97 18.12
N ASN A 262 -1.64 11.02 18.14
CA ASN A 262 -1.29 9.61 18.05
C ASN A 262 -0.62 9.32 16.70
N LYS A 263 0.37 8.42 16.70
CA LYS A 263 1.11 8.01 15.47
C LYS A 263 1.85 9.17 14.79
N THR A 264 2.28 10.16 15.56
CA THR A 264 3.23 11.16 15.07
C THR A 264 4.60 10.53 14.82
N THR A 265 5.31 11.04 13.82
CA THR A 265 6.73 10.71 13.58
C THR A 265 7.65 11.87 13.95
N MET A 266 7.09 12.95 14.53
CA MET A 266 7.88 14.03 15.11
C MET A 266 8.41 13.55 16.46
N PRO A 267 9.73 13.51 16.66
CA PRO A 267 10.29 13.07 17.93
C PRO A 267 10.19 14.16 19.01
N ALA A 268 10.21 13.75 20.28
CA ALA A 268 10.39 14.70 21.38
C ALA A 268 11.89 15.02 21.51
N VAL A 269 12.32 16.12 20.91
CA VAL A 269 13.73 16.51 20.81
C VAL A 269 14.29 17.15 22.08
N LEU A 270 13.42 17.63 22.97
CA LEU A 270 13.80 18.31 24.21
C LEU A 270 13.70 17.42 25.46
N SER A 271 13.37 16.13 25.30
CA SER A 271 13.10 15.23 26.43
C SER A 271 14.28 15.00 27.38
N HIS A 272 15.50 15.35 26.94
CA HIS A 272 16.73 15.23 27.73
C HIS A 272 17.00 16.46 28.61
N LEU A 273 16.25 17.55 28.41
CA LEU A 273 16.41 18.79 29.18
C LEU A 273 15.51 18.77 30.43
N PRO A 274 15.89 19.49 31.50
CA PRO A 274 15.00 19.72 32.64
C PRO A 274 13.67 20.37 32.20
N PRO A 275 12.52 20.04 32.81
CA PRO A 275 11.20 20.49 32.32
C PRO A 275 11.06 21.99 32.10
N ALA A 276 11.57 22.83 33.03
CA ALA A 276 11.51 24.28 32.90
C ALA A 276 12.35 24.79 31.72
N THR A 277 13.57 24.25 31.55
CA THR A 277 14.47 24.59 30.44
C THR A 277 13.89 24.12 29.11
N ALA A 278 13.33 22.91 29.06
CA ALA A 278 12.66 22.36 27.87
C ALA A 278 11.50 23.27 27.45
N ARG A 279 10.68 23.71 28.41
CA ARG A 279 9.55 24.61 28.16
C ARG A 279 10.01 25.96 27.64
N GLN A 280 10.97 26.62 28.28
CA GLN A 280 11.49 27.90 27.76
C GLN A 280 12.07 27.75 26.35
N THR A 281 12.82 26.67 26.11
CA THR A 281 13.40 26.36 24.78
C THR A 281 12.29 26.20 23.73
N ALA A 282 11.22 25.49 24.06
CA ALA A 282 10.08 25.32 23.16
C ALA A 282 9.34 26.63 22.89
N VAL A 283 9.14 27.47 23.92
CA VAL A 283 8.49 28.79 23.81
C VAL A 283 9.30 29.74 22.92
N ASP A 284 10.63 29.77 23.09
CA ASP A 284 11.51 30.59 22.24
C ASP A 284 11.49 30.12 20.79
N ILE A 285 11.59 28.80 20.55
CA ILE A 285 11.50 28.24 19.19
C ILE A 285 10.12 28.55 18.58
N ALA A 286 9.03 28.38 19.34
CA ALA A 286 7.68 28.70 18.86
C ALA A 286 7.53 30.18 18.53
N ALA A 287 8.13 31.09 19.32
CA ALA A 287 8.16 32.51 19.03
C ALA A 287 8.89 32.82 17.72
N TYR A 288 10.04 32.17 17.46
CA TYR A 288 10.71 32.26 16.17
C TYR A 288 9.84 31.72 15.02
N LEU A 289 9.25 30.53 15.16
CA LEU A 289 8.39 29.94 14.14
C LEU A 289 7.16 30.80 13.85
N ALA A 290 6.62 31.50 14.86
CA ALA A 290 5.53 32.46 14.69
C ALA A 290 5.94 33.66 13.81
N THR A 291 7.23 33.97 13.66
CA THR A 291 7.70 35.00 12.71
C THR A 291 7.69 34.52 11.25
N LEU A 292 7.63 33.20 11.01
CA LEU A 292 7.67 32.60 9.68
C LEU A 292 6.27 32.62 9.05
N GLN A 293 5.88 33.77 8.51
CA GLN A 293 4.57 34.00 7.91
C GLN A 293 4.48 33.57 6.44
N GLY A 294 5.61 33.25 5.80
CA GLY A 294 5.69 33.05 4.36
C GLY A 294 5.64 34.35 3.56
N GLU A 295 5.78 34.23 2.24
CA GLU A 295 5.46 35.33 1.32
C GLU A 295 3.92 35.47 1.24
N PRO A 296 3.35 36.68 1.08
CA PRO A 296 1.93 36.85 0.83
C PRO A 296 1.56 36.26 -0.55
N GLY A 297 1.28 34.96 -0.62
CA GLY A 297 1.06 34.27 -1.90
C GLY A 297 0.32 32.93 -1.79
N ASP A 298 -0.60 32.73 -2.73
CA ASP A 298 -1.28 31.48 -3.06
C ASP A 298 -2.26 30.91 -2.03
N LYS A 299 -2.90 31.74 -1.21
CA LYS A 299 -4.10 31.29 -0.49
C LYS A 299 -5.17 30.98 -1.54
N GLN A 300 -5.70 29.76 -1.55
CA GLN A 300 -6.84 29.47 -2.39
C GLN A 300 -7.98 30.41 -1.98
N SER A 301 -8.59 31.08 -2.96
CA SER A 301 -9.76 31.91 -2.76
C SER A 301 -10.93 31.01 -2.37
N ILE A 302 -11.08 30.79 -1.06
CA ILE A 302 -12.24 30.09 -0.54
C ILE A 302 -13.30 31.17 -0.36
N GLU A 303 -14.28 31.24 -1.26
CA GLU A 303 -15.37 32.21 -1.12
C GLU A 303 -16.07 32.06 0.26
N PRO A 304 -16.51 33.15 0.89
CA PRO A 304 -17.31 33.07 2.11
C PRO A 304 -18.70 32.53 1.76
N ALA A 305 -19.03 31.33 2.25
CA ALA A 305 -20.41 30.87 2.25
C ALA A 305 -21.16 31.55 3.40
N PRO A 306 -22.36 32.10 3.19
CA PRO A 306 -23.25 32.40 4.29
C PRO A 306 -23.92 31.10 4.82
N ALA A 307 -24.41 31.19 6.06
CA ALA A 307 -25.64 30.59 6.57
C ALA A 307 -25.54 29.48 7.65
N ALA A 308 -26.56 29.52 8.52
CA ALA A 308 -26.96 28.47 9.43
C ALA A 308 -26.94 27.09 8.73
N ASP A 309 -26.58 26.04 9.47
CA ASP A 309 -26.44 24.64 9.05
C ASP A 309 -25.06 24.16 8.54
N ALA A 310 -24.02 25.00 8.45
CA ALA A 310 -22.69 24.58 7.99
C ALA A 310 -22.13 23.36 8.75
N VAL A 311 -22.32 23.31 10.08
CA VAL A 311 -21.91 22.18 10.93
C VAL A 311 -22.68 20.90 10.58
N ARG A 312 -24.00 20.98 10.41
CA ARG A 312 -24.85 19.82 10.07
C ARG A 312 -24.51 19.26 8.68
N LEU A 313 -24.24 20.12 7.70
CA LEU A 313 -23.81 19.69 6.37
C LEU A 313 -22.39 19.09 6.41
N GLY A 314 -21.49 19.70 7.19
CA GLY A 314 -20.14 19.19 7.42
C GLY A 314 -20.09 17.82 8.09
N GLU A 315 -21.01 17.55 9.02
CA GLU A 315 -21.20 16.22 9.63
C GLU A 315 -21.51 15.18 8.56
N GLY A 316 -22.45 15.49 7.66
CA GLY A 316 -22.78 14.58 6.57
C GLY A 316 -21.62 14.32 5.62
N LEU A 317 -20.80 15.34 5.35
CA LEU A 317 -19.59 15.21 4.54
C LEU A 317 -18.50 14.38 5.24
N TYR A 318 -18.38 14.46 6.56
CA TYR A 318 -17.39 13.69 7.33
C TYR A 318 -17.58 12.18 7.17
N GLU A 319 -18.83 11.73 7.11
CA GLU A 319 -19.19 10.33 6.83
C GLU A 319 -19.10 10.01 5.34
N GLU A 320 -19.74 10.81 4.48
CA GLU A 320 -19.83 10.54 3.04
C GLU A 320 -18.49 10.61 2.32
N ARG A 321 -17.56 11.46 2.77
CA ARG A 321 -16.20 11.56 2.21
C ARG A 321 -15.22 10.59 2.89
N GLY A 322 -15.71 9.75 3.81
CA GLY A 322 -14.95 8.67 4.45
C GLY A 322 -13.95 9.14 5.50
N CYS A 323 -14.03 10.39 5.97
CA CYS A 323 -13.11 10.95 6.96
C CYS A 323 -13.19 10.15 8.28
N ILE A 324 -14.38 9.71 8.67
CA ILE A 324 -14.65 8.92 9.88
C ILE A 324 -13.88 7.58 9.94
N ALA A 325 -13.50 6.98 8.80
CA ALA A 325 -12.74 5.74 8.77
C ALA A 325 -11.25 5.94 9.10
N CYS A 326 -10.76 7.17 9.03
CA CYS A 326 -9.37 7.52 9.31
C CYS A 326 -9.22 8.43 10.53
N HIS A 327 -10.28 9.13 10.93
CA HIS A 327 -10.25 10.14 11.99
C HIS A 327 -11.28 9.88 13.09
N ARG A 328 -10.97 10.38 14.29
CA ARG A 328 -11.84 10.37 15.48
C ARG A 328 -11.63 11.64 16.31
N PHE A 329 -12.52 11.95 17.25
CA PHE A 329 -12.43 13.16 18.09
C PHE A 329 -11.99 12.92 19.53
N THR A 330 -11.86 11.65 19.93
CA THR A 330 -11.39 11.27 21.26
C THR A 330 -9.90 11.60 21.47
N PRO A 331 -9.45 11.80 22.72
CA PRO A 331 -8.05 12.07 23.04
C PRO A 331 -7.04 11.10 22.39
N PRO A 332 -5.81 11.53 22.07
CA PRO A 332 -4.81 10.70 21.41
C PRO A 332 -4.38 9.43 22.16
N ASP A 333 -4.39 9.48 23.49
CA ASP A 333 -4.01 8.40 24.40
C ASP A 333 -5.12 7.36 24.64
N GLN A 334 -6.38 7.72 24.36
CA GLN A 334 -7.49 6.77 24.41
C GLN A 334 -7.32 5.72 23.30
N ASP A 335 -7.48 4.44 23.61
CA ASP A 335 -7.40 3.40 22.58
C ASP A 335 -8.51 3.55 21.51
N ASP A 336 -8.22 3.10 20.29
CA ASP A 336 -9.16 3.04 19.17
C ASP A 336 -8.94 1.73 18.42
N ARG A 337 -9.91 0.82 18.47
CA ARG A 337 -9.81 -0.47 17.77
C ARG A 337 -9.59 -0.31 16.26
N TRP A 338 -10.04 0.81 15.69
CA TRP A 338 -9.87 1.14 14.26
C TRP A 338 -8.56 1.85 13.95
N GLN A 339 -7.78 2.19 14.99
CA GLN A 339 -6.43 2.70 14.85
C GLN A 339 -6.36 4.03 14.07
N ARG A 340 -7.37 4.89 14.23
CA ARG A 340 -7.58 6.19 13.56
C ARG A 340 -6.80 7.34 14.20
N VAL A 341 -6.58 8.42 13.45
CA VAL A 341 -5.90 9.64 13.89
C VAL A 341 -6.88 10.54 14.66
N SER A 342 -6.50 10.92 15.89
CA SER A 342 -7.26 11.86 16.69
C SER A 342 -7.23 13.28 16.13
N LEU A 343 -8.39 13.92 16.09
CA LEU A 343 -8.63 15.34 15.79
C LEU A 343 -8.99 16.13 17.05
N HIS A 344 -8.77 15.57 18.23
CA HIS A 344 -9.16 16.17 19.52
C HIS A 344 -8.65 17.62 19.67
N TYR A 345 -7.39 17.87 19.31
CA TYR A 345 -6.71 19.17 19.40
C TYR A 345 -6.67 19.95 18.07
N LEU A 346 -7.55 19.66 17.10
CA LEU A 346 -7.56 20.33 15.80
C LEU A 346 -7.73 21.85 15.92
N SER A 347 -8.71 22.30 16.71
CA SER A 347 -9.01 23.74 16.89
C SER A 347 -7.93 24.48 17.67
N ALA A 348 -7.17 23.80 18.53
CA ALA A 348 -6.00 24.38 19.18
C ALA A 348 -4.80 24.49 18.23
N LYS A 349 -4.72 23.61 17.21
CA LYS A 349 -3.59 23.55 16.29
C LYS A 349 -3.57 24.68 15.28
N PHE A 350 -4.67 24.87 14.58
CA PHE A 350 -4.72 25.70 13.39
C PHE A 350 -5.18 27.12 13.71
N GLN A 351 -4.61 28.12 13.04
CA GLN A 351 -5.19 29.46 13.01
C GLN A 351 -6.58 29.43 12.34
N PRO A 352 -7.43 30.45 12.53
CA PRO A 352 -8.71 30.56 11.84
C PRO A 352 -8.56 30.36 10.32
N ASP A 353 -9.54 29.69 9.70
CA ASP A 353 -9.57 29.29 8.29
C ASP A 353 -8.48 28.31 7.80
N GLN A 354 -7.45 28.02 8.59
CA GLN A 354 -6.34 27.15 8.14
C GLN A 354 -6.71 25.67 8.07
N VAL A 355 -7.76 25.24 8.78
CA VAL A 355 -8.34 23.91 8.58
C VAL A 355 -8.87 23.76 7.15
N ALA A 356 -9.61 24.75 6.65
CA ALA A 356 -10.16 24.73 5.29
C ALA A 356 -9.04 24.75 4.23
N GLN A 357 -8.02 25.60 4.42
CA GLN A 357 -6.84 25.62 3.53
C GLN A 357 -6.08 24.29 3.53
N PHE A 358 -5.95 23.64 4.69
CA PHE A 358 -5.32 22.32 4.78
C PHE A 358 -6.15 21.24 4.09
N LEU A 359 -7.47 21.23 4.25
CA LEU A 359 -8.37 20.29 3.57
C LEU A 359 -8.30 20.45 2.05
N ALA A 360 -8.21 21.68 1.56
CA ALA A 360 -8.15 21.96 0.13
C ALA A 360 -6.85 21.46 -0.51
N ASN A 361 -5.71 21.55 0.19
CA ASN A 361 -4.46 20.92 -0.27
C ASN A 361 -3.59 20.42 0.91
N PRO A 362 -3.80 19.17 1.38
CA PRO A 362 -3.05 18.61 2.51
C PRO A 362 -1.56 18.40 2.25
N ARG A 363 -1.12 18.57 0.98
CA ARG A 363 0.25 18.33 0.53
C ARG A 363 1.07 19.60 0.28
N ARG A 364 0.45 20.78 0.35
CA ARG A 364 1.11 22.07 0.03
C ARG A 364 2.48 22.25 0.69
N HIS A 365 2.62 21.81 1.94
CA HIS A 365 3.87 21.95 2.71
C HIS A 365 4.53 20.60 3.04
N TYR A 366 3.98 19.50 2.50
CA TYR A 366 4.47 18.16 2.74
C TYR A 366 3.97 17.25 1.62
N ARG A 367 4.77 17.11 0.55
CA ARG A 367 4.45 16.33 -0.65
C ARG A 367 4.07 14.90 -0.28
N TRP A 368 4.79 14.29 0.66
CA TRP A 368 4.54 12.94 1.16
C TRP A 368 3.52 12.86 2.31
N SER A 369 2.64 13.86 2.48
CA SER A 369 1.57 13.83 3.47
C SER A 369 0.83 12.50 3.50
N ARG A 370 0.55 12.01 4.73
CA ARG A 370 -0.25 10.81 4.97
C ARG A 370 -1.74 11.08 4.80
N MET A 371 -2.17 12.32 4.94
CA MET A 371 -3.53 12.70 4.58
C MET A 371 -3.57 12.86 3.05
N PRO A 372 -4.30 12.01 2.33
CA PRO A 372 -4.36 12.10 0.88
C PRO A 372 -5.24 13.29 0.49
N HIS A 373 -5.14 13.73 -0.77
CA HIS A 373 -5.96 14.86 -1.24
C HIS A 373 -7.33 14.34 -1.65
N ALA A 374 -8.33 14.52 -0.79
CA ALA A 374 -9.71 14.27 -1.13
C ALA A 374 -10.23 15.43 -1.99
N PRO A 375 -10.81 15.17 -3.19
CA PRO A 375 -11.38 16.24 -3.99
C PRO A 375 -12.66 16.74 -3.31
N LEU A 376 -12.61 17.99 -2.81
CA LEU A 376 -13.71 18.69 -2.16
C LEU A 376 -14.01 19.98 -2.93
N GLU A 377 -15.28 20.31 -3.06
CA GLU A 377 -15.67 21.62 -3.56
C GLU A 377 -15.38 22.70 -2.49
N PRO A 378 -15.19 23.98 -2.88
CA PRO A 378 -14.89 25.04 -1.90
C PRO A 378 -15.93 25.17 -0.78
N VAL A 379 -17.21 24.99 -1.11
CA VAL A 379 -18.31 25.02 -0.13
C VAL A 379 -18.28 23.83 0.83
N GLU A 380 -18.02 22.62 0.31
CA GLU A 380 -17.88 21.40 1.10
C GLU A 380 -16.70 21.52 2.07
N THR A 381 -15.60 22.09 1.59
CA THR A 381 -14.38 22.32 2.38
C THR A 381 -14.66 23.18 3.61
N ARG A 382 -15.43 24.27 3.45
CA ARG A 382 -15.84 25.16 4.55
C ARG A 382 -16.79 24.45 5.53
N GLN A 383 -17.80 23.75 5.02
CA GLN A 383 -18.77 23.02 5.84
C GLN A 383 -18.07 21.96 6.70
N LEU A 384 -17.20 21.16 6.07
CA LEU A 384 -16.40 20.16 6.76
C LEU A 384 -15.48 20.82 7.81
N ALA A 385 -14.77 21.89 7.46
CA ALA A 385 -13.93 22.62 8.41
C ALA A 385 -14.72 23.14 9.63
N ALA A 386 -15.93 23.67 9.42
CA ALA A 386 -16.81 24.13 10.50
C ALA A 386 -17.22 22.98 11.43
N TYR A 387 -17.64 21.83 10.88
CA TYR A 387 -17.97 20.64 11.66
C TYR A 387 -16.77 20.14 12.47
N LEU A 388 -15.61 19.98 11.83
CA LEU A 388 -14.40 19.52 12.49
C LEU A 388 -14.00 20.45 13.65
N ALA A 389 -14.12 21.77 13.46
CA ALA A 389 -13.85 22.74 14.50
C ALA A 389 -14.85 22.63 15.67
N SER A 390 -16.14 22.44 15.39
CA SER A 390 -17.17 22.29 16.43
C SER A 390 -17.04 21.01 17.27
N ARG A 391 -16.43 19.95 16.71
CA ARG A 391 -16.23 18.66 17.38
C ARG A 391 -14.87 18.54 18.06
N SER A 392 -13.92 19.42 17.74
CA SER A 392 -12.61 19.46 18.39
C SER A 392 -12.71 20.15 19.75
N GLN A 393 -12.74 19.34 20.81
CA GLN A 393 -12.95 19.79 22.19
C GLN A 393 -11.67 19.86 23.03
N GLY A 394 -10.52 19.47 22.48
CA GLY A 394 -9.26 19.42 23.22
C GLY A 394 -8.69 20.81 23.51
N SER A 395 -8.46 21.07 24.80
CA SER A 395 -7.76 22.26 25.29
C SER A 395 -6.30 21.94 25.64
N LEU A 396 -5.37 22.82 25.27
CA LEU A 396 -3.97 22.65 25.65
C LEU A 396 -3.78 22.85 27.18
N PRO A 397 -2.78 22.18 27.79
CA PRO A 397 -2.45 22.38 29.19
C PRO A 397 -1.72 23.72 29.41
N LEU A 398 -2.45 24.84 29.33
CA LEU A 398 -1.90 26.20 29.39
C LEU A 398 -1.44 26.65 30.78
N ALA A 399 -1.76 25.92 31.86
CA ALA A 399 -1.41 26.30 33.23
C ALA A 399 0.11 26.46 33.48
N ALA A 400 0.96 25.81 32.66
CA ALA A 400 2.42 26.00 32.72
C ALA A 400 2.93 27.17 31.87
N VAL A 401 2.10 27.72 30.96
CA VAL A 401 2.42 28.86 30.11
C VAL A 401 2.43 30.16 30.93
N ASP A 402 1.49 30.32 31.87
CA ASP A 402 1.36 31.53 32.69
C ASP A 402 2.56 31.81 33.61
N ALA A 403 3.37 30.79 33.91
CA ALA A 403 4.59 30.90 34.71
C ALA A 403 5.89 30.98 33.89
N THR A 404 5.81 30.83 32.56
CA THR A 404 6.98 30.82 31.68
C THR A 404 7.21 32.21 31.09
N PRO A 405 8.45 32.73 31.09
CA PRO A 405 8.78 33.97 30.37
C PRO A 405 8.34 33.97 28.91
N ALA A 406 8.00 35.15 28.40
CA ALA A 406 7.69 35.33 26.98
C ALA A 406 8.83 34.87 26.08
N GLY A 407 8.48 34.26 24.94
CA GLY A 407 9.45 33.73 24.00
C GLY A 407 10.27 34.81 23.30
N ASP A 408 11.55 34.54 23.12
CA ASP A 408 12.49 35.38 22.37
C ASP A 408 12.73 34.78 20.97
N PRO A 409 12.27 35.42 19.89
CA PRO A 409 12.42 34.89 18.53
C PRO A 409 13.87 34.85 18.03
N VAL A 410 14.76 35.70 18.55
CA VAL A 410 16.18 35.67 18.16
C VAL A 410 16.85 34.45 18.77
N ARG A 411 16.68 34.25 20.08
CA ARG A 411 17.15 33.05 20.77
C ARG A 411 16.48 31.79 20.21
N GLY A 412 15.20 31.86 19.86
CA GLY A 412 14.46 30.79 19.20
C GLY A 412 15.07 30.34 17.87
N ALA A 413 15.54 31.28 17.05
CA ALA A 413 16.20 30.97 15.79
C ALA A 413 17.52 30.20 16.00
N GLU A 414 18.31 30.59 17.01
CA GLU A 414 19.54 29.90 17.40
C GLU A 414 19.26 28.49 17.94
N LEU A 415 18.25 28.36 18.81
CA LEU A 415 17.81 27.08 19.38
C LEU A 415 17.27 26.13 18.30
N PHE A 416 16.52 26.64 17.32
CA PHE A 416 16.03 25.84 16.19
C PHE A 416 17.17 25.17 15.42
N GLN A 417 18.32 25.84 15.30
CA GLN A 417 19.52 25.27 14.67
C GLN A 417 20.23 24.29 15.59
N SER A 418 20.49 24.68 16.84
CA SER A 418 21.31 23.88 17.77
C SER A 418 20.62 22.58 18.23
N VAL A 419 19.30 22.63 18.45
CA VAL A 419 18.47 21.44 18.74
C VAL A 419 18.45 20.48 17.55
N GLY A 420 18.60 21.00 16.33
CA GLY A 420 18.71 20.23 15.11
C GLY A 420 17.42 20.09 14.31
N CYS A 421 16.49 21.04 14.47
CA CYS A 421 15.27 21.07 13.68
C CYS A 421 15.58 21.21 12.17
N VAL A 422 16.69 21.89 11.86
CA VAL A 422 17.19 22.15 10.50
C VAL A 422 17.66 20.92 9.73
N GLN A 423 17.95 19.79 10.37
CA GLN A 423 18.30 18.56 9.67
C GLN A 423 17.08 17.91 8.97
N CYS A 424 15.88 18.18 9.49
CA CYS A 424 14.64 17.62 8.95
C CYS A 424 13.83 18.67 8.18
N HIS A 425 13.61 19.83 8.79
CA HIS A 425 12.64 20.81 8.33
C HIS A 425 13.26 21.84 7.37
N ALA A 426 12.63 21.98 6.21
CA ALA A 426 12.85 23.11 5.33
C ALA A 426 12.21 24.40 5.90
N ARG A 427 12.68 25.55 5.43
CA ARG A 427 12.10 26.88 5.72
C ARG A 427 11.92 27.64 4.41
N GLY A 428 10.81 27.38 3.73
CA GLY A 428 10.52 27.89 2.40
C GLY A 428 11.60 27.44 1.42
N LYS A 429 12.28 28.41 0.81
CA LYS A 429 13.38 28.14 -0.14
C LYS A 429 14.67 27.63 0.50
N THR A 430 14.75 27.59 1.84
CA THR A 430 15.92 27.09 2.55
C THR A 430 15.76 25.59 2.80
N PRO A 431 16.53 24.71 2.13
CA PRO A 431 16.44 23.27 2.32
C PRO A 431 16.97 22.84 3.71
N PRO A 432 16.68 21.60 4.14
CA PRO A 432 17.30 21.02 5.32
C PRO A 432 18.83 20.94 5.19
N LEU A 433 19.53 21.07 6.32
CA LEU A 433 20.97 20.88 6.40
C LEU A 433 21.35 19.40 6.40
N PRO A 434 22.58 19.06 5.99
CA PRO A 434 23.08 17.68 6.05
C PRO A 434 23.03 17.09 7.46
N ALA A 435 22.98 15.76 7.47
CA ALA A 435 23.08 14.96 8.67
C ALA A 435 24.35 15.29 9.48
N ARG A 436 24.23 15.29 10.81
CA ARG A 436 25.29 15.71 11.74
C ARG A 436 25.80 14.60 12.66
N ALA A 437 25.20 13.41 12.61
CA ALA A 437 25.56 12.30 13.49
C ALA A 437 26.36 11.22 12.76
N ALA A 438 26.94 10.30 13.53
CA ALA A 438 27.65 9.13 13.03
C ALA A 438 26.78 8.30 12.09
N THR A 439 27.40 7.67 11.10
CA THR A 439 26.70 6.83 10.13
C THR A 439 26.12 5.58 10.81
N LEU A 440 25.03 5.04 10.27
CA LEU A 440 24.45 3.80 10.80
C LEU A 440 25.46 2.65 10.75
N ALA A 441 26.23 2.55 9.66
CA ALA A 441 27.31 1.58 9.54
C ALA A 441 28.36 1.71 10.65
N SER A 442 28.79 2.93 10.98
CA SER A 442 29.77 3.16 12.06
C SER A 442 29.20 2.85 13.45
N LEU A 443 27.92 3.17 13.70
CA LEU A 443 27.24 2.85 14.95
C LEU A 443 27.08 1.34 15.15
N LEU A 444 26.78 0.62 14.06
CA LEU A 444 26.72 -0.84 14.07
C LEU A 444 28.10 -1.44 14.38
N ALA A 445 29.15 -0.98 13.69
CA ALA A 445 30.52 -1.45 13.91
C ALA A 445 31.00 -1.20 15.36
N ALA A 446 30.51 -0.14 16.01
CA ALA A 446 30.78 0.16 17.41
C ALA A 446 29.89 -0.61 18.42
N GLY A 447 28.95 -1.46 17.95
CA GLY A 447 28.00 -2.18 18.78
C GLY A 447 27.00 -1.27 19.51
N HIS A 448 26.68 -0.10 18.95
CA HIS A 448 25.83 0.92 19.57
C HIS A 448 24.36 0.81 19.14
N THR A 449 23.83 -0.42 19.04
CA THR A 449 22.44 -0.69 18.63
C THR A 449 21.43 -0.58 19.77
N GLU A 450 21.89 -0.49 21.02
CA GLU A 450 21.04 -0.45 22.23
C GLU A 450 21.19 0.86 23.01
N ARG A 451 21.69 1.91 22.36
CA ARG A 451 21.93 3.25 22.93
C ARG A 451 21.17 4.32 22.15
N GLY A 452 21.08 5.52 22.72
CA GLY A 452 20.45 6.65 22.04
C GLY A 452 18.96 6.43 21.79
N CYS A 453 18.48 6.72 20.57
CA CYS A 453 17.08 6.53 20.19
C CYS A 453 16.59 5.08 20.31
N LEU A 454 17.51 4.11 20.26
CA LEU A 454 17.22 2.68 20.40
C LEU A 454 17.53 2.14 21.80
N ALA A 455 17.76 2.98 22.80
CA ALA A 455 17.87 2.50 24.19
C ALA A 455 16.52 2.00 24.71
N GLU A 456 16.52 0.93 25.51
CA GLU A 456 15.30 0.51 26.23
C GLU A 456 14.94 1.54 27.30
N GLU A 457 15.92 1.85 28.16
CA GLU A 457 15.75 2.75 29.28
C GLU A 457 16.10 4.21 28.94
N VAL A 458 15.42 5.15 29.61
CA VAL A 458 15.64 6.60 29.43
C VAL A 458 17.10 6.98 29.71
N ALA A 459 17.75 6.36 30.69
CA ALA A 459 19.15 6.62 31.02
C ALA A 459 20.10 6.30 29.84
N GLY A 460 19.79 5.25 29.07
CA GLY A 460 20.59 4.84 27.90
C GLY A 460 20.39 5.73 26.67
N ARG A 461 19.36 6.58 26.66
CA ARG A 461 19.05 7.51 25.57
C ARG A 461 20.00 8.70 25.52
N GLY A 462 20.47 9.17 26.68
CA GLY A 462 21.30 10.37 26.78
C GLY A 462 20.62 11.58 26.15
N SER A 463 21.33 12.30 25.28
CA SER A 463 20.82 13.49 24.57
C SER A 463 20.08 13.17 23.26
N ALA A 464 19.93 11.89 22.90
CA ALA A 464 19.22 11.51 21.69
C ALA A 464 17.72 11.83 21.80
N PRO A 465 17.06 12.23 20.69
CA PRO A 465 15.64 12.54 20.71
C PRO A 465 14.79 11.29 20.97
N ASP A 466 13.63 11.48 21.62
CA ASP A 466 12.64 10.41 21.77
C ASP A 466 11.85 10.21 20.47
N VAL A 467 12.15 9.13 19.75
CA VAL A 467 11.46 8.77 18.50
C VAL A 467 10.14 8.03 18.71
N GLN A 468 9.74 7.79 19.97
CA GLN A 468 8.45 7.21 20.36
C GLN A 468 8.17 5.83 19.74
N LEU A 469 9.20 5.00 19.64
CA LEU A 469 9.10 3.61 19.18
C LEU A 469 8.70 2.70 20.35
N ALA A 470 7.77 1.78 20.10
CA ALA A 470 7.45 0.68 21.02
C ALA A 470 8.66 -0.27 21.16
N ALA A 471 8.69 -1.10 22.20
CA ALA A 471 9.79 -2.04 22.45
C ALA A 471 9.97 -3.04 21.27
N GLU A 472 8.86 -3.52 20.72
CA GLU A 472 8.83 -4.39 19.54
C GLU A 472 9.42 -3.69 18.30
N ASP A 473 9.08 -2.41 18.08
CA ASP A 473 9.61 -1.60 16.98
C ASP A 473 11.12 -1.34 17.14
N LYS A 474 11.58 -1.03 18.37
CA LYS A 474 13.02 -0.89 18.65
C LYS A 474 13.75 -2.19 18.32
N THR A 475 13.18 -3.34 18.72
CA THR A 475 13.75 -4.65 18.43
C THR A 475 13.84 -4.89 16.93
N ALA A 476 12.76 -4.60 16.18
CA ALA A 476 12.75 -4.72 14.73
C ALA A 476 13.83 -3.85 14.05
N VAL A 477 14.00 -2.61 14.50
CA VAL A 477 15.07 -1.74 13.98
C VAL A 477 16.45 -2.30 14.32
N ARG A 478 16.68 -2.80 15.54
CA ARG A 478 17.98 -3.39 15.94
C ARG A 478 18.34 -4.61 15.10
N GLU A 479 17.39 -5.52 14.92
CA GLU A 479 17.62 -6.74 14.11
C GLU A 479 17.85 -6.38 12.64
N PHE A 480 17.11 -5.42 12.08
CA PHE A 480 17.37 -4.92 10.74
C PHE A 480 18.78 -4.34 10.58
N LEU A 481 19.22 -3.49 11.53
CA LEU A 481 20.54 -2.86 11.48
C LEU A 481 21.67 -3.89 11.47
N LYS A 482 21.51 -5.03 12.15
CA LYS A 482 22.51 -6.11 12.17
C LYS A 482 22.58 -6.89 10.85
N ALA A 483 21.49 -6.91 10.07
CA ALA A 483 21.32 -7.85 8.97
C ALA A 483 21.51 -7.24 7.57
N SER A 484 21.02 -6.02 7.28
CA SER A 484 20.93 -5.59 5.87
C SER A 484 20.83 -4.07 5.63
N LEU A 485 21.88 -3.31 5.92
CA LEU A 485 21.90 -1.87 5.61
C LEU A 485 21.85 -1.57 4.11
N GLU A 486 22.46 -2.40 3.27
CA GLU A 486 22.49 -2.27 1.81
C GLU A 486 21.09 -2.30 1.20
N SER A 487 20.13 -3.00 1.83
CA SER A 487 18.73 -3.04 1.39
C SER A 487 18.05 -1.67 1.42
N LEU A 488 18.61 -0.67 2.12
CA LEU A 488 18.12 0.71 2.06
C LEU A 488 18.32 1.32 0.67
N THR A 489 19.27 0.82 -0.13
CA THR A 489 19.62 1.32 -1.48
C THR A 489 19.03 0.49 -2.61
N ARG A 490 18.14 -0.44 -2.27
CA ARG A 490 17.42 -1.31 -3.21
C ARG A 490 15.95 -1.23 -2.87
N ASP A 491 15.08 -1.12 -3.86
CA ASP A 491 13.64 -1.22 -3.62
C ASP A 491 12.97 -1.88 -4.81
N THR A 492 11.83 -2.53 -4.56
CA THR A 492 11.01 -3.15 -5.61
C THR A 492 9.60 -2.59 -5.55
N ALA A 493 8.98 -2.40 -6.71
CA ALA A 493 7.68 -1.73 -6.79
C ALA A 493 6.58 -2.51 -6.04
N ASP A 494 6.62 -3.85 -6.07
CA ASP A 494 5.67 -4.74 -5.39
C ASP A 494 5.82 -4.71 -3.86
N ASP A 495 7.04 -4.57 -3.33
CA ASP A 495 7.27 -4.40 -1.90
C ASP A 495 6.79 -3.00 -1.48
N PHE A 496 7.08 -1.97 -2.28
CA PHE A 496 6.57 -0.61 -2.07
C PHE A 496 5.03 -0.58 -2.02
N SER A 497 4.33 -1.21 -2.96
CA SER A 497 2.85 -1.22 -2.97
C SER A 497 2.26 -1.88 -1.73
N GLN A 498 2.86 -2.97 -1.25
CA GLN A 498 2.44 -3.61 0.00
C GLN A 498 2.66 -2.72 1.23
N ARG A 499 3.78 -2.00 1.30
CA ARG A 499 4.04 -1.03 2.39
C ARG A 499 3.07 0.16 2.34
N GLN A 500 2.79 0.67 1.15
CA GLN A 500 1.88 1.81 0.97
C GLN A 500 0.41 1.43 1.20
N TRP A 501 -0.01 0.21 0.86
CA TRP A 501 -1.33 -0.33 1.22
C TRP A 501 -1.64 -0.14 2.72
N LYS A 502 -0.66 -0.48 3.57
CA LYS A 502 -0.75 -0.33 5.03
C LYS A 502 -0.57 1.14 5.46
N THR A 503 0.43 1.83 4.93
CA THR A 503 0.82 3.18 5.39
C THR A 503 -0.22 4.25 5.06
N MET A 504 -0.87 4.12 3.90
CA MET A 504 -1.96 5.01 3.44
C MET A 504 -3.34 4.52 3.89
N SER A 505 -3.41 3.45 4.68
CA SER A 505 -4.66 2.87 5.19
C SER A 505 -5.67 2.62 4.08
N CYS A 506 -5.27 2.00 2.96
CA CYS A 506 -6.20 1.72 1.85
C CYS A 506 -7.40 0.88 2.31
N ARG A 507 -7.20 0.03 3.34
CA ARG A 507 -8.24 -0.75 4.03
C ARG A 507 -9.32 0.11 4.72
N ALA A 508 -9.07 1.40 4.94
CA ALA A 508 -10.09 2.31 5.46
C ALA A 508 -11.35 2.26 4.57
N CYS A 509 -11.17 2.21 3.26
CA CYS A 509 -12.27 2.16 2.29
C CYS A 509 -12.34 0.83 1.53
N HIS A 510 -11.21 0.23 1.16
CA HIS A 510 -11.19 -0.91 0.24
C HIS A 510 -11.03 -2.26 0.94
N ALA A 511 -11.82 -3.25 0.52
CA ALA A 511 -11.55 -4.65 0.82
C ALA A 511 -10.44 -5.20 -0.09
N ARG A 512 -9.75 -6.24 0.36
CA ARG A 512 -8.71 -6.93 -0.41
C ARG A 512 -8.47 -8.33 0.14
N ASP A 513 -8.39 -9.34 -0.71
CA ASP A 513 -8.06 -10.73 -0.35
C ASP A 513 -8.94 -11.33 0.74
N GLY A 514 -10.22 -10.95 0.76
CA GLY A 514 -11.17 -11.42 1.78
C GLY A 514 -11.06 -10.69 3.12
N VAL A 515 -10.21 -9.66 3.19
CA VAL A 515 -10.13 -8.74 4.32
C VAL A 515 -11.02 -7.55 4.07
N ASP A 516 -12.03 -7.37 4.92
CA ASP A 516 -13.05 -6.32 4.77
C ASP A 516 -12.50 -4.90 5.02
N ALA A 517 -13.12 -3.94 4.32
CA ALA A 517 -12.94 -2.52 4.56
C ALA A 517 -13.41 -2.12 5.97
N ILE A 518 -12.81 -1.08 6.53
CA ILE A 518 -13.13 -0.58 7.88
C ILE A 518 -14.38 0.31 7.87
N LEU A 519 -14.56 1.15 6.84
CA LEU A 519 -15.61 2.17 6.78
C LEU A 519 -17.04 1.62 7.06
N PRO A 520 -17.49 0.48 6.49
CA PRO A 520 -18.83 -0.04 6.79
C PRO A 520 -19.06 -0.30 8.29
N ALA A 521 -18.07 -0.89 8.97
CA ALA A 521 -18.19 -1.19 10.40
C ALA A 521 -18.13 0.09 11.24
N VAL A 522 -17.26 1.04 10.89
CA VAL A 522 -17.18 2.34 11.56
C VAL A 522 -18.49 3.12 11.44
N LEU A 523 -19.11 3.16 10.25
CA LEU A 523 -20.39 3.84 10.06
C LEU A 523 -21.53 3.15 10.82
N TYR A 524 -21.51 1.83 10.92
CA TYR A 524 -22.48 1.10 11.72
C TYR A 524 -22.37 1.42 13.21
N ASP A 525 -21.15 1.53 13.73
CA ASP A 525 -20.90 1.72 15.16
C ASP A 525 -20.93 3.19 15.61
N GLU A 526 -20.52 4.12 14.74
CA GLU A 526 -20.27 5.53 15.07
C GLU A 526 -20.91 6.53 14.10
N GLY A 527 -21.59 6.07 13.04
CA GLY A 527 -22.25 6.95 12.08
C GLY A 527 -23.54 7.54 12.63
N GLU A 528 -23.68 8.85 12.54
CA GLU A 528 -24.82 9.62 13.04
C GLU A 528 -25.98 9.65 12.02
N ARG A 529 -25.68 9.45 10.72
CA ARG A 529 -26.71 9.47 9.67
C ARG A 529 -27.44 8.15 9.47
N GLY A 530 -26.87 7.05 9.95
CA GLY A 530 -27.40 5.70 9.72
C GLY A 530 -27.44 5.27 8.25
N LEU A 531 -26.61 5.87 7.38
CA LEU A 531 -26.50 5.50 5.97
C LEU A 531 -25.29 4.58 5.74
N PRO A 532 -25.44 3.51 4.92
CA PRO A 532 -24.30 2.70 4.53
C PRO A 532 -23.36 3.47 3.59
N PRO A 533 -22.07 3.10 3.51
CA PRO A 533 -21.15 3.71 2.57
C PRO A 533 -21.46 3.28 1.12
N ASP A 534 -20.93 4.03 0.15
CA ASP A 534 -20.92 3.59 -1.24
C ASP A 534 -20.20 2.23 -1.40
N PRO A 535 -20.66 1.36 -2.32
CA PRO A 535 -20.04 0.05 -2.56
C PRO A 535 -18.75 0.22 -3.39
N VAL A 536 -17.67 0.63 -2.73
CA VAL A 536 -16.36 0.81 -3.37
C VAL A 536 -15.76 -0.51 -3.87
N PRO A 537 -14.92 -0.48 -4.92
CA PRO A 537 -14.34 -1.69 -5.48
C PRO A 537 -13.43 -2.44 -4.50
N ASP A 538 -13.49 -3.77 -4.51
CA ASP A 538 -12.46 -4.63 -3.93
C ASP A 538 -11.16 -4.56 -4.77
N LEU A 539 -10.01 -4.53 -4.11
CA LEU A 539 -8.69 -4.36 -4.73
C LEU A 539 -7.90 -5.67 -4.90
N THR A 540 -8.52 -6.83 -4.64
CA THR A 540 -7.96 -8.18 -4.80
C THR A 540 -7.32 -8.34 -6.17
N TRP A 541 -8.05 -7.97 -7.23
CA TRP A 541 -7.64 -8.17 -8.61
C TRP A 541 -7.12 -6.90 -9.30
N ALA A 542 -6.76 -5.85 -8.55
CA ALA A 542 -6.49 -4.54 -9.12
C ALA A 542 -5.42 -4.55 -10.23
N GLY A 543 -4.34 -5.32 -10.07
CA GLY A 543 -3.23 -5.39 -11.04
C GLY A 543 -3.53 -6.22 -12.28
N GLU A 544 -4.33 -7.29 -12.15
CA GLU A 544 -4.82 -8.05 -13.31
C GLU A 544 -5.94 -7.29 -14.04
N LYS A 545 -6.73 -6.50 -13.31
CA LYS A 545 -7.90 -5.79 -13.82
C LYS A 545 -7.54 -4.53 -14.57
N LEU A 546 -6.70 -3.68 -13.99
CA LEU A 546 -6.50 -2.31 -14.42
C LEU A 546 -5.24 -2.17 -15.26
N GLN A 547 -5.30 -1.32 -16.28
CA GLN A 547 -4.09 -0.91 -17.00
C GLN A 547 -3.23 0.00 -16.10
N PRO A 548 -1.89 -0.15 -16.09
CA PRO A 548 -1.01 0.63 -15.22
C PRO A 548 -1.06 2.14 -15.50
N GLN A 549 -1.14 2.55 -16.77
CA GLN A 549 -1.17 3.97 -17.15
C GLN A 549 -2.48 4.63 -16.68
N TRP A 550 -3.61 3.91 -16.77
CA TRP A 550 -4.88 4.38 -16.22
C TRP A 550 -4.83 4.49 -14.69
N THR A 551 -4.28 3.47 -14.02
CA THR A 551 -4.16 3.44 -12.55
C THR A 551 -3.27 4.56 -12.04
N GLN A 552 -2.17 4.85 -12.74
CA GLN A 552 -1.29 5.97 -12.43
C GLN A 552 -2.04 7.30 -12.49
N ARG A 553 -2.81 7.57 -13.56
CA ARG A 553 -3.62 8.80 -13.68
C ARG A 553 -4.66 8.91 -12.57
N LEU A 554 -5.35 7.81 -12.24
CA LEU A 554 -6.30 7.77 -11.12
C LEU A 554 -5.61 8.14 -9.80
N LEU A 555 -4.52 7.46 -9.46
CA LEU A 555 -3.79 7.68 -8.22
C LEU A 555 -3.12 9.05 -8.17
N ALA A 556 -2.72 9.62 -9.31
CA ALA A 556 -2.19 10.98 -9.36
C ALA A 556 -3.28 12.06 -9.19
N GLY A 557 -4.57 11.69 -9.36
CA GLY A 557 -5.67 12.66 -9.42
C GLY A 557 -5.76 13.39 -10.76
N LEU A 558 -5.22 12.80 -11.83
CA LEU A 558 -5.12 13.37 -13.18
C LEU A 558 -6.13 12.76 -14.16
N LEU A 559 -7.08 11.97 -13.68
CA LEU A 559 -8.12 11.39 -14.52
C LEU A 559 -9.15 12.49 -14.87
N PRO A 560 -9.46 12.75 -16.15
CA PRO A 560 -10.32 13.88 -16.56
C PRO A 560 -11.81 13.64 -16.28
N TYR A 561 -12.16 12.49 -15.70
CA TYR A 561 -13.53 12.11 -15.37
C TYR A 561 -13.56 11.33 -14.06
N ARG A 562 -14.75 11.23 -13.46
CA ARG A 562 -14.99 10.37 -12.29
C ARG A 562 -15.48 9.00 -12.77
N PRO A 563 -14.82 7.88 -12.42
CA PRO A 563 -15.28 6.55 -12.84
C PRO A 563 -16.69 6.21 -12.34
N ARG A 564 -17.05 6.72 -11.15
CA ARG A 564 -18.36 6.57 -10.51
C ARG A 564 -18.82 7.93 -10.01
N PRO A 565 -19.33 8.81 -10.89
CA PRO A 565 -19.67 10.19 -10.52
C PRO A 565 -20.79 10.25 -9.47
N HIS A 566 -21.64 9.22 -9.46
CA HIS A 566 -22.77 9.07 -8.56
C HIS A 566 -22.36 8.80 -7.10
N PHE A 567 -21.21 8.19 -6.82
CA PHE A 567 -20.78 7.92 -5.44
C PHE A 567 -20.64 9.21 -4.63
N HIS A 568 -20.96 9.19 -3.33
CA HIS A 568 -20.67 10.27 -2.41
C HIS A 568 -19.18 10.27 -2.01
N LEU A 569 -18.62 9.08 -1.82
CA LEU A 569 -17.21 8.86 -1.56
C LEU A 569 -16.39 9.15 -2.81
N ARG A 570 -15.26 9.85 -2.61
CA ARG A 570 -14.32 10.19 -3.68
C ARG A 570 -12.98 9.52 -3.42
N MET A 571 -12.44 8.87 -4.44
CA MET A 571 -11.08 8.33 -4.37
C MET A 571 -10.09 9.49 -4.20
N PRO A 572 -9.28 9.51 -3.13
CA PRO A 572 -8.35 10.61 -2.92
C PRO A 572 -7.08 10.44 -3.76
N ALA A 573 -6.45 11.55 -4.12
CA ALA A 573 -5.24 11.59 -4.92
C ALA A 573 -3.95 11.41 -4.08
N LEU A 574 -2.99 10.71 -4.66
CA LEU A 574 -1.70 10.22 -4.13
C LEU A 574 -0.53 10.43 -5.12
N PRO A 575 -0.32 11.60 -5.76
CA PRO A 575 0.65 11.82 -6.83
C PRO A 575 2.10 11.60 -6.39
N ALA A 576 2.44 11.75 -5.11
CA ALA A 576 3.77 11.43 -4.60
C ALA A 576 4.11 9.93 -4.66
N ARG A 577 3.08 9.08 -4.81
CA ARG A 577 3.15 7.61 -4.74
C ARG A 577 2.55 6.92 -5.96
N GLY A 578 1.79 7.63 -6.79
CA GLY A 578 0.92 7.06 -7.82
C GLY A 578 1.66 6.17 -8.82
N ASP A 579 2.84 6.60 -9.26
CA ASP A 579 3.67 5.87 -10.22
C ASP A 579 4.09 4.51 -9.67
N LEU A 580 4.82 4.51 -8.55
CA LEU A 580 5.31 3.29 -7.91
C LEU A 580 4.17 2.39 -7.38
N LEU A 581 3.07 2.97 -6.89
CA LEU A 581 1.88 2.21 -6.50
C LEU A 581 1.25 1.48 -7.70
N SER A 582 1.13 2.17 -8.84
CA SER A 582 0.57 1.59 -10.05
C SER A 582 1.43 0.42 -10.55
N GLN A 583 2.75 0.62 -10.58
CA GLN A 583 3.72 -0.42 -10.96
C GLN A 583 3.66 -1.61 -10.01
N GLY A 584 3.71 -1.38 -8.70
CA GLY A 584 3.68 -2.44 -7.69
C GLY A 584 2.40 -3.28 -7.73
N ILE A 585 1.23 -2.63 -7.84
CA ILE A 585 -0.06 -3.33 -7.97
C ILE A 585 -0.06 -4.26 -9.20
N CYS A 586 0.55 -3.81 -10.31
CA CYS A 586 0.73 -4.59 -11.54
C CYS A 586 1.69 -5.77 -11.34
N PHE A 587 2.86 -5.53 -10.75
CA PHE A 587 3.91 -6.53 -10.56
C PHE A 587 3.52 -7.61 -9.55
N GLU A 588 2.73 -7.27 -8.53
CA GLU A 588 2.11 -8.24 -7.61
C GLU A 588 1.22 -9.29 -8.31
N HIS A 589 0.74 -9.00 -9.52
CA HIS A 589 -0.03 -9.94 -10.36
C HIS A 589 0.81 -10.55 -11.49
N GLY A 590 2.12 -10.30 -11.48
CA GLY A 590 3.07 -10.85 -12.44
C GLY A 590 2.96 -10.28 -13.84
N PHE A 591 2.45 -9.06 -14.04
CA PHE A 591 2.35 -8.42 -15.35
C PHE A 591 3.43 -7.36 -15.56
N ALA A 592 3.98 -7.28 -16.77
CA ALA A 592 4.74 -6.11 -17.21
C ALA A 592 3.80 -4.89 -17.40
N LEU A 593 4.36 -3.68 -17.45
CA LEU A 593 3.59 -2.44 -17.51
C LEU A 593 2.85 -2.24 -18.84
N ASP A 594 3.39 -2.80 -19.92
CA ASP A 594 2.89 -2.73 -21.30
C ASP A 594 2.21 -4.03 -21.75
N GLU A 595 2.23 -5.07 -20.91
CA GLU A 595 1.66 -6.38 -21.24
C GLU A 595 0.13 -6.32 -21.21
N ASN A 596 -0.53 -6.35 -22.36
CA ASN A 596 -1.97 -6.60 -22.47
C ASN A 596 -2.26 -7.30 -23.81
N PRO A 597 -1.93 -8.61 -23.94
CA PRO A 597 -2.14 -9.33 -25.18
C PRO A 597 -3.63 -9.34 -25.51
N GLN A 598 -3.98 -8.69 -26.63
CA GLN A 598 -5.34 -8.48 -27.07
C GLN A 598 -5.40 -8.57 -28.61
N PRO A 599 -6.55 -8.93 -29.19
CA PRO A 599 -6.70 -9.00 -30.64
C PRO A 599 -6.62 -7.61 -31.28
N ALA A 600 -6.22 -7.59 -32.55
CA ALA A 600 -6.28 -6.37 -33.36
C ALA A 600 -7.74 -5.91 -33.50
N TRP A 601 -7.95 -4.59 -33.43
CA TRP A 601 -9.29 -4.01 -33.54
C TRP A 601 -9.96 -4.36 -34.87
N SER A 602 -11.27 -4.62 -34.81
CA SER A 602 -12.09 -5.01 -35.95
C SER A 602 -13.41 -4.24 -35.98
N GLU A 603 -13.60 -3.44 -37.03
CA GLU A 603 -14.82 -2.66 -37.24
C GLU A 603 -16.09 -3.52 -37.34
N PRO A 604 -16.14 -4.62 -38.13
CA PRO A 604 -17.34 -5.47 -38.19
C PRO A 604 -17.69 -6.13 -36.84
N LEU A 605 -16.67 -6.46 -36.03
CA LEU A 605 -16.89 -6.97 -34.68
C LEU A 605 -17.41 -5.87 -33.75
N ALA A 606 -16.92 -4.63 -33.88
CA ALA A 606 -17.41 -3.50 -33.11
C ALA A 606 -18.89 -3.19 -33.44
N GLU A 607 -19.28 -3.22 -34.71
CA GLU A 607 -20.68 -3.07 -35.13
C GLU A 607 -21.58 -4.14 -34.52
N THR A 608 -21.13 -5.41 -34.58
CA THR A 608 -21.86 -6.52 -33.95
C THR A 608 -21.93 -6.35 -32.43
N GLY A 609 -20.83 -5.95 -31.80
CA GLY A 609 -20.74 -5.69 -30.37
C GLY A 609 -21.69 -4.59 -29.90
N SER A 610 -21.85 -3.53 -30.69
CA SER A 610 -22.85 -2.48 -30.42
C SER A 610 -24.27 -3.05 -30.36
N GLN A 611 -24.60 -3.99 -31.25
CA GLN A 611 -25.92 -4.63 -31.26
C GLN A 611 -26.10 -5.68 -30.16
N VAL A 612 -25.02 -6.36 -29.77
CA VAL A 612 -25.01 -7.24 -28.59
C VAL A 612 -25.22 -6.42 -27.31
N ALA A 613 -24.59 -5.26 -27.19
CA ALA A 613 -24.71 -4.39 -26.01
C ALA A 613 -26.02 -3.59 -25.94
N ALA A 614 -26.77 -3.52 -27.05
CA ALA A 614 -27.95 -2.69 -27.22
C ALA A 614 -29.04 -2.94 -26.15
N MET A 615 -29.76 -1.87 -25.80
CA MET A 615 -30.85 -1.88 -24.83
C MET A 615 -32.01 -2.79 -25.27
N GLN A 616 -32.38 -2.70 -26.55
CA GLN A 616 -33.46 -3.50 -27.12
C GLN A 616 -32.86 -4.67 -27.90
N ASN A 617 -33.39 -5.86 -27.66
CA ASN A 617 -32.98 -7.10 -28.33
C ASN A 617 -31.50 -7.50 -28.11
N GLY A 618 -30.73 -6.79 -27.27
CA GLY A 618 -29.38 -7.16 -26.85
C GLY A 618 -29.30 -7.56 -25.37
N LEU A 619 -28.10 -7.52 -24.81
CA LEU A 619 -27.81 -7.77 -23.39
C LEU A 619 -28.13 -6.57 -22.48
N ALA A 620 -28.60 -5.46 -23.06
CA ALA A 620 -29.07 -4.27 -22.36
C ALA A 620 -28.06 -3.65 -21.38
N CYS A 621 -26.80 -3.51 -21.82
CA CYS A 621 -25.70 -2.98 -21.00
C CYS A 621 -25.99 -1.55 -20.48
N HIS A 622 -26.70 -0.75 -21.29
CA HIS A 622 -27.11 0.62 -20.94
C HIS A 622 -28.09 0.70 -19.76
N ARG A 623 -28.67 -0.42 -19.31
CA ARG A 623 -29.48 -0.43 -18.08
C ARG A 623 -28.66 0.02 -16.90
N CYS A 624 -27.45 -0.52 -16.75
CA CYS A 624 -26.61 -0.29 -15.57
C CYS A 624 -25.42 0.62 -15.88
N HIS A 625 -24.94 0.65 -17.12
CA HIS A 625 -23.80 1.46 -17.51
C HIS A 625 -24.19 2.69 -18.31
N ALA A 626 -23.52 3.82 -18.07
CA ALA A 626 -23.54 4.95 -18.99
C ALA A 626 -22.70 4.63 -20.25
N ILE A 627 -23.02 5.28 -21.37
CA ILE A 627 -22.28 5.19 -22.64
C ILE A 627 -22.15 6.61 -23.20
N GLY A 628 -20.93 7.15 -23.24
CA GLY A 628 -20.70 8.57 -23.53
C GLY A 628 -21.53 9.46 -22.59
N ASP A 629 -22.26 10.43 -23.14
CA ASP A 629 -23.14 11.32 -22.38
C ASP A 629 -24.48 10.69 -21.96
N GLN A 630 -24.80 9.48 -22.46
CA GLN A 630 -26.06 8.82 -22.14
C GLN A 630 -25.98 8.14 -20.76
N GLN A 631 -26.82 8.61 -19.83
CA GLN A 631 -26.87 8.06 -18.47
C GLN A 631 -27.57 6.71 -18.40
N ALA A 632 -27.08 5.82 -17.53
CA ALA A 632 -27.72 4.55 -17.21
C ALA A 632 -29.17 4.74 -16.74
N THR A 633 -30.08 3.87 -17.18
CA THR A 633 -31.51 3.96 -16.85
C THR A 633 -31.88 3.37 -15.49
N ALA A 634 -31.00 2.57 -14.88
CA ALA A 634 -31.27 1.94 -13.60
C ALA A 634 -31.25 2.94 -12.42
N PRO A 635 -31.93 2.60 -11.30
CA PRO A 635 -31.81 3.32 -10.04
C PRO A 635 -30.34 3.46 -9.60
N PHE A 636 -30.07 4.49 -8.80
CA PHE A 636 -28.71 4.88 -8.39
C PHE A 636 -27.84 3.70 -7.92
N GLU A 637 -28.39 2.82 -7.09
CA GLU A 637 -27.69 1.67 -6.49
C GLU A 637 -27.21 0.61 -7.51
N ALA A 638 -27.78 0.60 -8.71
CA ALA A 638 -27.44 -0.32 -9.78
C ALA A 638 -26.62 0.33 -10.91
N ARG A 639 -26.28 1.63 -10.78
CA ARG A 639 -25.45 2.34 -11.75
C ARG A 639 -23.98 1.88 -11.63
N SER A 640 -23.31 1.81 -12.77
CA SER A 640 -21.93 1.37 -12.89
C SER A 640 -21.09 2.36 -13.70
N THR A 641 -19.84 2.01 -13.97
CA THR A 641 -18.89 2.87 -14.71
C THR A 641 -19.33 3.12 -16.14
N ASN A 642 -19.01 4.28 -16.70
CA ASN A 642 -19.22 4.56 -18.12
C ASN A 642 -18.36 3.63 -19.00
N LEU A 643 -18.98 3.00 -20.01
CA LEU A 643 -18.33 2.04 -20.89
C LEU A 643 -17.37 2.69 -21.89
N SER A 644 -17.51 3.98 -22.20
CA SER A 644 -16.56 4.70 -23.06
C SER A 644 -15.13 4.66 -22.56
N PHE A 645 -14.92 4.43 -21.26
CA PHE A 645 -13.58 4.36 -20.67
C PHE A 645 -13.15 2.93 -20.33
N ALA A 646 -13.92 1.91 -20.72
CA ALA A 646 -13.61 0.53 -20.35
C ALA A 646 -12.34 0.01 -21.03
N ALA A 647 -12.11 0.36 -22.30
CA ALA A 647 -10.95 -0.09 -23.08
C ALA A 647 -9.62 0.53 -22.60
N ASP A 648 -9.61 1.77 -22.12
CA ASP A 648 -8.43 2.40 -21.48
C ASP A 648 -8.19 1.86 -20.07
N ARG A 649 -9.26 1.42 -19.39
CA ARG A 649 -9.21 1.01 -17.99
C ARG A 649 -8.86 -0.46 -17.79
N LEU A 650 -9.44 -1.36 -18.58
CA LEU A 650 -9.41 -2.80 -18.32
C LEU A 650 -8.33 -3.52 -19.15
N ARG A 651 -7.73 -4.56 -18.58
CA ARG A 651 -6.94 -5.55 -19.32
C ARG A 651 -7.87 -6.55 -20.02
N TYR A 652 -7.53 -6.97 -21.24
CA TYR A 652 -8.35 -7.84 -22.08
C TYR A 652 -8.66 -9.18 -21.41
N ARG A 653 -7.64 -9.80 -20.80
CA ARG A 653 -7.79 -11.06 -20.07
C ARG A 653 -8.81 -10.95 -18.92
N PHE A 654 -8.72 -9.89 -18.12
CA PHE A 654 -9.65 -9.67 -17.01
C PHE A 654 -11.07 -9.40 -17.52
N TYR A 655 -11.21 -8.63 -18.60
CA TYR A 655 -12.52 -8.36 -19.21
C TYR A 655 -13.26 -9.65 -19.55
N HIS A 656 -12.62 -10.60 -20.23
CA HIS A 656 -13.26 -11.87 -20.59
C HIS A 656 -13.64 -12.71 -19.37
N ARG A 657 -12.78 -12.75 -18.35
CA ARG A 657 -13.08 -13.42 -17.07
C ARG A 657 -14.28 -12.78 -16.37
N TRP A 658 -14.34 -11.44 -16.35
CA TRP A 658 -15.45 -10.68 -15.76
C TRP A 658 -16.78 -10.91 -16.51
N MET A 659 -16.76 -10.88 -17.84
CA MET A 659 -17.98 -11.04 -18.63
C MET A 659 -18.57 -12.45 -18.55
N ARG A 660 -17.70 -13.46 -18.39
CA ARG A 660 -18.14 -14.86 -18.32
C ARG A 660 -18.80 -15.20 -16.99
N ASP A 661 -18.17 -14.85 -15.87
CA ASP A 661 -18.73 -15.09 -14.54
C ASP A 661 -18.29 -14.00 -13.54
N PRO A 662 -19.02 -12.87 -13.49
CA PRO A 662 -18.63 -11.75 -12.63
C PRO A 662 -18.72 -12.11 -11.15
N MET A 663 -19.67 -12.96 -10.74
CA MET A 663 -19.84 -13.37 -9.34
C MET A 663 -18.72 -14.29 -8.86
N ARG A 664 -18.08 -15.02 -9.78
CA ARG A 664 -16.85 -15.78 -9.48
C ARG A 664 -15.66 -14.86 -9.19
N VAL A 665 -15.57 -13.71 -9.85
CA VAL A 665 -14.52 -12.71 -9.61
C VAL A 665 -14.80 -11.90 -8.34
N GLU A 666 -16.03 -11.41 -8.21
CA GLU A 666 -16.50 -10.52 -7.15
C GLU A 666 -17.90 -10.98 -6.69
N PRO A 667 -18.01 -11.77 -5.60
CA PRO A 667 -19.30 -12.34 -5.18
C PRO A 667 -20.42 -11.33 -4.91
N ALA A 668 -20.06 -10.11 -4.50
CA ALA A 668 -21.00 -9.03 -4.20
C ALA A 668 -21.35 -8.15 -5.42
N THR A 669 -20.84 -8.46 -6.61
CA THR A 669 -21.10 -7.67 -7.81
C THR A 669 -22.57 -7.62 -8.18
N LYS A 670 -23.00 -6.49 -8.76
CA LYS A 670 -24.33 -6.33 -9.37
C LYS A 670 -24.35 -6.66 -10.86
N MET A 671 -23.20 -7.00 -11.45
CA MET A 671 -23.11 -7.39 -12.86
C MET A 671 -23.78 -8.75 -13.07
N ILE A 672 -24.64 -8.83 -14.08
CA ILE A 672 -25.42 -10.03 -14.40
C ILE A 672 -24.50 -11.07 -15.06
N LYS A 673 -24.66 -12.34 -14.67
CA LYS A 673 -24.08 -13.47 -15.41
C LYS A 673 -24.93 -13.76 -16.65
N PHE A 674 -24.49 -13.29 -17.81
CA PHE A 674 -25.24 -13.42 -19.07
C PHE A 674 -25.25 -14.84 -19.66
N ALA A 675 -24.24 -15.65 -19.32
CA ALA A 675 -24.13 -17.05 -19.73
C ALA A 675 -24.17 -17.96 -18.50
N PRO A 676 -25.34 -18.49 -18.10
CA PRO A 676 -25.47 -19.30 -16.88
C PRO A 676 -24.57 -20.53 -16.86
N ASP A 677 -24.39 -21.18 -18.02
CA ASP A 677 -23.52 -22.33 -18.24
C ASP A 677 -22.07 -21.94 -18.61
N GLY A 678 -21.78 -20.64 -18.73
CA GLY A 678 -20.49 -20.11 -19.16
C GLY A 678 -20.21 -20.22 -20.67
N LEU A 679 -21.12 -20.81 -21.45
CA LEU A 679 -20.94 -21.12 -22.87
C LEU A 679 -21.91 -20.34 -23.76
N LYS A 680 -23.17 -20.22 -23.35
CA LYS A 680 -24.22 -19.59 -24.15
C LYS A 680 -24.96 -18.50 -23.40
N THR A 681 -25.22 -17.39 -24.07
CA THR A 681 -26.16 -16.38 -23.59
C THR A 681 -27.58 -16.69 -24.07
N GLY A 682 -28.56 -15.97 -23.54
CA GLY A 682 -29.93 -16.01 -24.05
C GLY A 682 -30.13 -15.32 -25.42
N LEU A 683 -29.06 -14.82 -26.05
CA LEU A 683 -29.13 -14.05 -27.28
C LEU A 683 -28.69 -14.87 -28.49
N ASP A 684 -29.56 -15.72 -29.03
CA ASP A 684 -29.18 -16.66 -30.11
C ASP A 684 -28.86 -15.99 -31.46
N ARG A 685 -29.37 -14.78 -31.70
CA ARG A 685 -29.26 -14.09 -33.00
C ARG A 685 -27.81 -13.80 -33.43
N TYR A 686 -26.88 -13.68 -32.49
CA TYR A 686 -25.46 -13.46 -32.78
C TYR A 686 -24.65 -14.68 -32.37
N TYR A 687 -23.83 -15.18 -33.29
CA TYR A 687 -22.94 -16.34 -33.07
C TYR A 687 -23.65 -17.58 -32.49
N LYS A 688 -24.94 -17.78 -32.78
CA LYS A 688 -25.77 -18.88 -32.24
C LYS A 688 -25.73 -18.97 -30.70
N GLY A 689 -25.67 -17.81 -30.06
CA GLY A 689 -25.62 -17.69 -28.60
C GLY A 689 -24.23 -17.85 -27.98
N ASP A 690 -23.17 -18.10 -28.76
CA ASP A 690 -21.80 -18.29 -28.24
C ASP A 690 -21.35 -17.07 -27.42
N ALA A 691 -21.22 -17.26 -26.12
CA ALA A 691 -20.94 -16.19 -25.18
C ALA A 691 -19.54 -15.60 -25.39
N HIS A 692 -18.54 -16.42 -25.75
CA HIS A 692 -17.20 -15.93 -26.00
C HIS A 692 -17.19 -14.99 -27.21
N GLN A 693 -17.76 -15.39 -28.33
CA GLN A 693 -17.78 -14.58 -29.55
C GLN A 693 -18.60 -13.30 -29.37
N GLN A 694 -19.69 -13.37 -28.61
CA GLN A 694 -20.48 -12.19 -28.25
C GLN A 694 -19.68 -11.21 -27.38
N PHE A 695 -19.06 -11.68 -26.30
CA PHE A 695 -18.25 -10.82 -25.43
C PHE A 695 -17.02 -10.29 -26.16
N GLU A 696 -16.44 -11.07 -27.08
CA GLU A 696 -15.39 -10.60 -27.97
C GLU A 696 -15.86 -9.44 -28.84
N SER A 697 -17.01 -9.55 -29.51
CA SER A 697 -17.56 -8.44 -30.30
C SER A 697 -17.80 -7.19 -29.45
N VAL A 698 -18.25 -7.35 -28.20
CA VAL A 698 -18.43 -6.24 -27.25
C VAL A 698 -17.08 -5.60 -26.88
N TRP A 699 -15.98 -6.36 -26.79
CA TRP A 699 -14.64 -5.78 -26.57
C TRP A 699 -14.27 -4.77 -27.67
N HIS A 700 -14.46 -5.14 -28.94
CA HIS A 700 -14.20 -4.24 -30.08
C HIS A 700 -15.10 -3.00 -30.05
N TYR A 701 -16.34 -3.15 -29.60
CA TYR A 701 -17.26 -2.03 -29.39
C TYR A 701 -16.78 -1.08 -28.27
N LEU A 702 -16.25 -1.59 -27.16
CA LEU A 702 -15.67 -0.75 -26.10
C LEU A 702 -14.48 0.08 -26.59
N HIS A 703 -13.64 -0.49 -27.48
CA HIS A 703 -12.57 0.25 -28.14
C HIS A 703 -13.10 1.35 -29.07
N ALA A 704 -14.15 1.05 -29.84
CA ALA A 704 -14.79 2.05 -30.71
C ALA A 704 -15.38 3.21 -29.89
N LEU A 705 -16.04 2.92 -28.76
CA LEU A 705 -16.54 3.94 -27.84
C LEU A 705 -15.39 4.80 -27.28
N HIS A 706 -14.31 4.18 -26.83
CA HIS A 706 -13.16 4.90 -26.30
C HIS A 706 -12.50 5.82 -27.34
N ALA A 707 -12.38 5.36 -28.59
CA ALA A 707 -11.84 6.18 -29.67
C ALA A 707 -12.73 7.37 -30.04
N ALA A 708 -14.05 7.24 -29.89
CA ALA A 708 -15.01 8.33 -30.11
C ALA A 708 -14.99 9.37 -28.97
N GLU A 709 -14.67 8.93 -27.76
CA GLU A 709 -14.51 9.78 -26.58
C GLU A 709 -13.18 10.55 -26.68
N LYS A 710 -13.14 11.61 -27.51
CA LYS A 710 -11.96 12.49 -27.60
C LYS A 710 -11.62 13.00 -26.20
N PRO A 711 -10.44 12.70 -25.63
CA PRO A 711 -10.03 13.37 -24.40
C PRO A 711 -9.83 14.84 -24.76
N GLU A 712 -10.64 15.74 -24.19
CA GLU A 712 -10.19 17.13 -24.08
C GLU A 712 -8.84 17.09 -23.34
N PRO A 713 -7.78 17.72 -23.87
CA PRO A 713 -6.54 17.83 -23.13
C PRO A 713 -6.89 18.52 -21.82
N ALA A 714 -6.65 17.82 -20.71
CA ALA A 714 -6.77 18.42 -19.39
C ALA A 714 -5.95 19.71 -19.40
N ALA A 715 -6.59 20.82 -19.06
CA ALA A 715 -5.88 22.07 -18.81
C ALA A 715 -4.77 21.75 -17.81
N SER A 716 -3.52 21.91 -18.27
CA SER A 716 -2.37 21.90 -17.40
C SER A 716 -2.45 23.19 -16.59
N ASP A 717 -2.96 23.10 -15.36
CA ASP A 717 -2.68 24.12 -14.37
C ASP A 717 -1.39 23.71 -13.62
N PRO A 718 -0.47 24.66 -13.37
CA PRO A 718 0.94 24.42 -13.05
C PRO A 718 1.21 23.75 -11.69
#